data_AF-A0A354YD22-F1
#
_entry.id   AF-A0A354YD22-F1
#
_cell.length_a   1.000
_cell.length_b   1.000
_cell.length_c   1.000
_cell.angle_alpha   90.00
_cell.angle_beta   90.00
_cell.angle_gamma   90.00
#
_symmetry.space_group_name_H-M   'P 1'
#
loop_
_entity.id
_entity.type
_entity.pdbx_description
1 polymer ?
#
loop_
_entity_poly.entity_id
_entity_poly.type
_entity_poly.pdbx_seq_one_letter_code
_entity_poly.pdbx_strand_id
1 'polypeptide(L)'
;MAAAVLAAMMLAACGGGGGNDKASTTPAPAAPPPPPPVEPPPVTPPPSGIVGADYVPLFASGTPILEQIQHTEADGTLVTYAGFRPTPRHAREGGEDWTDPVDRGPGSYLAFPSLYFQNRTFGLVIRDEVPAGRQRITAYLRSNAGIMVDTAFNAFRRVDPGVGEYGWQLNTGLSNPIDGSQRCGPTEKIEEMCVAGGGRGTILDYWRYGDEQKYIGNTRPDNRLQIGDKIEMTGSTFLDHAPDSNVALIDGGPIRYYSLEQMYVVGKGFVPWYGTAPKLDTTPLPDATLLGGLASVSYNYSEEPHRVFQQSATNIGIANMQRFVEGRRLFHTSFLDGRHSENPNANPVFAQHVNQLGTRFNQERCLGCHSLNGRSPAAEIGERLNTMNVLTAAVSSTGARTPDPTYGLSVQQLARDANAPDYSVTIQSYQTTQRRLPDGEVVELRKPVYAFTGAVPANYSVRQAPQVIGMGLLEAIDETTILALADPDDSNGDGVRGVPNFSVDPETGLRHLGRFGWKAGKGSLRQQAGTAFLLDMGVTTPVYKAFACQLNPASTDCKNATAASSVSAAELDRLSNYLQLLGVPAQRSLRSGYTDGTVTPPEHQVDEAKVARGQELFAQAQCSACHVAQIRTGGNHPLAELRNQTIRPYTDLLLHDMGSEMADTLTEGEAAPNLWRTQPLWGLGSLKYVQKGTGQADPQSVRYLHDGRARTLTEAIAWHGGEAAGSRARFEAMARADRDAILAFLESL
;
A
#
# COMPACT_ATOMS: atom_id res chain seq x y z
N MET A 1 35.52 5.96 -53.59
CA MET A 1 35.51 4.94 -54.67
C MET A 1 34.42 3.94 -54.28
N ALA A 2 33.19 4.12 -54.76
CA ALA A 2 32.64 3.58 -56.03
C ALA A 2 32.59 2.04 -56.00
N ALA A 3 31.53 1.30 -56.34
CA ALA A 3 30.20 1.53 -56.92
C ALA A 3 29.42 0.19 -56.70
N ALA A 4 28.17 0.17 -56.25
CA ALA A 4 26.92 0.11 -57.04
C ALA A 4 26.79 -1.08 -58.02
N VAL A 5 25.74 -1.90 -57.84
CA VAL A 5 24.92 -2.46 -58.94
C VAL A 5 23.44 -2.48 -58.53
N LEU A 6 22.63 -1.90 -59.40
CA LEU A 6 21.19 -1.71 -59.43
C LEU A 6 20.55 -2.67 -60.46
N ALA A 7 19.28 -3.02 -60.29
CA ALA A 7 18.30 -3.28 -61.38
C ALA A 7 16.87 -3.26 -60.77
N ALA A 8 16.08 -2.19 -60.92
CA ALA A 8 15.15 -1.85 -62.01
C ALA A 8 13.87 -2.73 -62.03
N MET A 9 12.72 -2.29 -61.51
CA MET A 9 11.66 -1.42 -62.10
C MET A 9 11.05 -1.90 -63.43
N MET A 10 9.72 -2.13 -63.44
CA MET A 10 8.82 -1.66 -64.50
C MET A 10 7.43 -1.31 -63.95
N LEU A 11 6.96 -0.14 -64.38
CA LEU A 11 5.68 0.51 -64.15
C LEU A 11 4.54 -0.12 -64.97
N ALA A 12 3.30 0.05 -64.50
CA ALA A 12 2.17 0.39 -65.34
C ALA A 12 1.30 1.45 -64.63
N ALA A 13 0.96 2.51 -65.36
CA ALA A 13 0.25 3.70 -64.90
C ALA A 13 -1.19 3.75 -65.44
N CYS A 14 -2.00 4.64 -64.82
CA CYS A 14 -3.28 5.27 -65.23
C CYS A 14 -4.41 4.94 -64.23
N GLY A 15 -5.21 5.88 -63.71
CA GLY A 15 -5.32 7.32 -63.92
C GLY A 15 -6.14 7.96 -62.79
N GLY A 16 -6.14 9.29 -62.74
CA GLY A 16 -6.74 10.08 -61.66
C GLY A 16 -8.27 10.14 -61.68
N GLY A 17 -8.81 10.51 -60.52
CA GLY A 17 -10.21 10.87 -60.32
C GLY A 17 -10.37 11.46 -58.93
N GLY A 18 -10.44 12.78 -58.84
CA GLY A 18 -10.74 13.48 -57.60
C GLY A 18 -12.19 13.23 -57.18
N GLY A 19 -12.38 12.90 -55.90
CA GLY A 19 -13.68 12.74 -55.27
C GLY A 19 -13.55 13.10 -53.79
N ASN A 20 -14.17 14.21 -53.41
CA ASN A 20 -14.39 14.61 -52.03
C ASN A 20 -15.34 13.60 -51.38
N ASP A 21 -14.83 12.68 -50.56
CA ASP A 21 -15.66 11.94 -49.61
C ASP A 21 -15.13 12.16 -48.19
N LYS A 22 -15.94 12.89 -47.42
CA LYS A 22 -15.84 13.02 -45.97
C LYS A 22 -15.99 11.62 -45.36
N ALA A 23 -14.87 11.00 -44.97
CA ALA A 23 -14.90 9.82 -44.13
C ALA A 23 -15.39 10.20 -42.72
N SER A 24 -16.61 9.77 -42.42
CA SER A 24 -17.25 9.81 -41.10
C SER A 24 -16.36 9.14 -40.05
N THR A 25 -15.75 9.93 -39.17
CA THR A 25 -15.14 9.46 -37.92
C THR A 25 -16.23 9.25 -36.88
N THR A 26 -16.91 8.12 -36.94
CA THR A 26 -17.74 7.64 -35.82
C THR A 26 -16.84 6.94 -34.81
N PRO A 27 -16.74 7.41 -33.56
CA PRO A 27 -16.03 6.70 -32.49
C PRO A 27 -16.67 5.32 -32.28
N ALA A 28 -15.84 4.30 -32.02
CA ALA A 28 -16.34 3.00 -31.58
C ALA A 28 -17.20 3.19 -30.30
N PRO A 29 -18.36 2.50 -30.19
CA PRO A 29 -19.19 2.60 -29.00
C PRO A 29 -18.42 2.11 -27.77
N ALA A 30 -18.59 2.82 -26.65
CA ALA A 30 -18.02 2.46 -25.36
C ALA A 30 -18.37 1.01 -25.01
N ALA A 31 -17.38 0.25 -24.52
CA ALA A 31 -17.61 -1.10 -24.01
C ALA A 31 -18.70 -1.06 -22.92
N PRO A 32 -19.60 -2.07 -22.87
CA PRO A 32 -20.59 -2.16 -21.82
C PRO A 32 -19.90 -2.21 -20.44
N PRO A 33 -20.48 -1.59 -19.41
CA PRO A 33 -19.92 -1.63 -18.07
C PRO A 33 -19.81 -3.09 -17.60
N PRO A 34 -18.75 -3.45 -16.87
CA PRO A 34 -18.60 -4.79 -16.30
C PRO A 34 -19.83 -5.11 -15.41
N PRO A 35 -20.22 -6.39 -15.30
CA PRO A 35 -21.29 -6.78 -14.41
C PRO A 35 -20.98 -6.32 -12.97
N PRO A 36 -22.00 -5.92 -12.19
CA PRO A 36 -21.78 -5.52 -10.81
C PRO A 36 -21.12 -6.67 -10.04
N PRO A 37 -20.18 -6.37 -9.13
CA PRO A 37 -19.61 -7.39 -8.26
C PRO A 37 -20.73 -8.10 -7.51
N VAL A 38 -20.64 -9.43 -7.41
CA VAL A 38 -21.54 -10.24 -6.59
C VAL A 38 -21.51 -9.64 -5.17
N GLU A 39 -22.66 -9.12 -4.72
CA GLU A 39 -22.82 -8.65 -3.35
C GLU A 39 -22.44 -9.80 -2.41
N PRO A 40 -21.62 -9.55 -1.37
CA PRO A 40 -21.40 -10.57 -0.36
C PRO A 40 -22.76 -10.99 0.20
N PRO A 41 -22.95 -12.28 0.52
CA PRO A 41 -24.19 -12.74 1.14
C PRO A 41 -24.50 -11.87 2.37
N PRO A 42 -25.78 -11.61 2.68
CA PRO A 42 -26.17 -10.85 3.86
C PRO A 42 -25.49 -11.44 5.10
N VAL A 43 -24.93 -10.58 5.94
CA VAL A 43 -24.23 -10.95 7.18
C VAL A 43 -25.14 -11.84 8.01
N THR A 44 -24.90 -13.15 7.99
CA THR A 44 -25.57 -14.09 8.86
C THR A 44 -25.04 -13.91 10.28
N PRO A 45 -25.88 -14.07 11.31
CA PRO A 45 -25.39 -14.11 12.68
C PRO A 45 -24.28 -15.15 12.80
N PRO A 46 -23.19 -14.86 13.54
CA PRO A 46 -22.11 -15.83 13.71
C PRO A 46 -22.64 -17.17 14.24
N PRO A 47 -22.05 -18.31 13.84
CA PRO A 47 -22.47 -19.63 14.29
C PRO A 47 -22.55 -19.74 15.81
N SER A 48 -23.54 -20.51 16.28
CA SER A 48 -23.78 -20.76 17.70
C SER A 48 -22.60 -21.50 18.31
N GLY A 49 -21.72 -20.81 19.04
CA GLY A 49 -20.52 -21.39 19.66
C GLY A 49 -19.27 -20.51 19.54
N ILE A 50 -19.17 -19.72 18.47
CA ILE A 50 -18.07 -18.75 18.28
C ILE A 50 -18.30 -17.48 19.12
N VAL A 51 -19.57 -17.12 19.32
CA VAL A 51 -20.02 -16.05 20.23
C VAL A 51 -19.73 -16.37 21.71
N GLY A 52 -19.32 -17.60 22.03
CA GLY A 52 -18.93 -18.02 23.37
C GLY A 52 -17.52 -17.63 23.81
N ALA A 53 -16.74 -16.95 22.95
CA ALA A 53 -15.39 -16.54 23.28
C ALA A 53 -15.38 -15.09 23.81
N ASP A 54 -15.08 -14.89 25.11
CA ASP A 54 -14.89 -13.57 25.71
C ASP A 54 -13.79 -12.81 24.94
N TYR A 55 -14.16 -11.82 24.13
CA TYR A 55 -13.24 -10.89 23.49
C TYR A 55 -13.72 -9.45 23.67
N VAL A 56 -12.77 -8.52 23.64
CA VAL A 56 -13.02 -7.07 23.66
C VAL A 56 -12.80 -6.52 22.24
N PRO A 57 -13.76 -5.78 21.66
CA PRO A 57 -13.52 -5.08 20.41
C PRO A 57 -12.28 -4.19 20.50
N LEU A 58 -11.43 -4.20 19.46
CA LEU A 58 -10.20 -3.42 19.48
C LEU A 58 -10.48 -1.92 19.57
N PHE A 59 -11.55 -1.46 18.93
CA PHE A 59 -12.03 -0.08 19.02
C PHE A 59 -13.46 -0.05 19.57
N ALA A 60 -13.65 0.66 20.68
CA ALA A 60 -14.96 0.81 21.28
C ALA A 60 -15.90 1.65 20.40
N SER A 61 -17.21 1.40 20.54
CA SER A 61 -18.22 2.26 19.91
C SER A 61 -18.04 3.72 20.36
N GLY A 62 -18.08 4.65 19.40
CA GLY A 62 -17.91 6.08 19.69
C GLY A 62 -16.46 6.53 19.92
N THR A 63 -15.47 5.67 19.62
CA THR A 63 -14.05 6.06 19.63
C THR A 63 -13.85 7.38 18.85
N PRO A 64 -13.22 8.41 19.44
CA PRO A 64 -13.02 9.69 18.78
C PRO A 64 -12.14 9.57 17.53
N ILE A 65 -12.45 10.40 16.53
CA ILE A 65 -11.59 10.57 15.37
C ILE A 65 -10.41 11.48 15.74
N LEU A 66 -9.18 11.08 15.39
CA LEU A 66 -7.97 11.88 15.65
C LEU A 66 -7.88 13.13 14.77
N GLU A 67 -8.34 13.03 13.53
CA GLU A 67 -8.39 14.13 12.57
C GLU A 67 -9.59 13.95 11.64
N GLN A 68 -10.40 14.99 11.49
CA GLN A 68 -11.47 15.01 10.51
C GLN A 68 -10.90 15.29 9.11
N ILE A 69 -11.18 14.40 8.16
CA ILE A 69 -10.70 14.55 6.77
C ILE A 69 -11.73 15.18 5.83
N GLN A 70 -13.01 15.20 6.22
CA GLN A 70 -14.07 15.82 5.44
C GLN A 70 -15.29 16.12 6.32
N HIS A 71 -16.02 17.19 6.01
CA HIS A 71 -17.35 17.47 6.56
C HIS A 71 -18.18 18.36 5.64
N THR A 72 -19.48 18.46 5.93
CA THR A 72 -20.40 19.38 5.25
C THR A 72 -20.85 20.46 6.24
N GLU A 73 -20.65 21.73 5.88
CA GLU A 73 -21.15 22.88 6.64
C GLU A 73 -22.68 22.97 6.55
N ALA A 74 -23.30 23.73 7.44
CA ALA A 74 -24.76 23.84 7.54
C ALA A 74 -25.44 24.37 6.26
N ASP A 75 -24.71 25.10 5.42
CA ASP A 75 -25.21 25.63 4.15
C ASP A 75 -24.99 24.69 2.95
N GLY A 76 -24.45 23.49 3.18
CA GLY A 76 -24.17 22.49 2.15
C GLY A 76 -22.75 22.54 1.59
N THR A 77 -21.89 23.46 2.04
CA THR A 77 -20.48 23.51 1.60
C THR A 77 -19.72 22.26 2.04
N LEU A 78 -19.04 21.60 1.11
CA LEU A 78 -18.17 20.46 1.40
C LEU A 78 -16.76 20.97 1.72
N VAL A 79 -16.25 20.64 2.89
CA VAL A 79 -14.87 20.93 3.30
C VAL A 79 -14.08 19.63 3.30
N THR A 80 -13.01 19.55 2.51
CA THR A 80 -12.11 18.38 2.42
C THR A 80 -10.70 18.76 2.85
N TYR A 81 -10.10 17.96 3.70
CA TYR A 81 -8.74 18.12 4.21
C TYR A 81 -7.86 17.03 3.63
N ALA A 82 -6.82 17.41 2.88
CA ALA A 82 -5.90 16.46 2.26
C ALA A 82 -4.45 16.79 2.62
N GLY A 83 -3.73 15.80 3.10
CA GLY A 83 -2.32 15.88 3.45
C GLY A 83 -1.40 15.60 2.27
N PHE A 84 -0.32 16.37 2.19
CA PHE A 84 0.68 16.31 1.14
C PHE A 84 2.09 16.21 1.74
N ARG A 85 2.95 15.51 1.01
CA ARG A 85 4.37 15.37 1.29
C ARG A 85 5.17 15.88 0.10
N PRO A 86 6.44 16.28 0.31
CA PRO A 86 7.29 16.72 -0.79
C PRO A 86 7.63 15.55 -1.74
N THR A 87 7.64 15.81 -3.05
CA THR A 87 8.17 14.93 -4.09
C THR A 87 9.38 15.60 -4.76
N PRO A 88 10.37 14.84 -5.27
CA PRO A 88 11.50 15.42 -5.99
C PRO A 88 11.16 15.96 -7.38
N ARG A 89 10.13 15.41 -8.04
CA ARG A 89 9.62 15.79 -9.38
C ARG A 89 8.09 15.73 -9.46
N HIS A 90 7.52 16.02 -10.64
CA HIS A 90 6.10 15.84 -10.97
C HIS A 90 5.77 14.40 -11.39
N ALA A 91 4.49 14.01 -11.34
CA ALA A 91 4.04 12.63 -11.60
C ALA A 91 4.43 12.03 -12.96
N ARG A 92 4.56 12.86 -14.00
CA ARG A 92 4.67 12.45 -15.40
C ARG A 92 5.96 12.89 -16.08
N GLU A 93 6.91 13.40 -15.30
CA GLU A 93 8.25 13.65 -15.79
C GLU A 93 9.03 12.32 -15.73
N GLY A 94 9.13 11.66 -16.88
CA GLY A 94 10.22 10.71 -17.14
C GLY A 94 11.57 11.43 -17.03
N GLY A 95 12.67 10.70 -17.09
CA GLY A 95 14.00 11.32 -17.17
C GLY A 95 14.21 12.22 -18.40
N GLU A 96 13.22 12.25 -19.31
CA GLU A 96 13.23 12.81 -20.66
C GLU A 96 11.91 13.50 -21.03
N ASP A 97 11.91 14.20 -22.18
CA ASP A 97 10.68 14.76 -22.75
C ASP A 97 9.75 13.64 -23.23
N TRP A 98 8.43 13.80 -23.08
CA TRP A 98 7.41 12.78 -23.41
C TRP A 98 7.46 12.23 -24.85
N THR A 99 8.08 12.96 -25.77
CA THR A 99 8.25 12.58 -27.18
C THR A 99 9.61 11.94 -27.48
N ASP A 100 10.52 11.88 -26.50
CA ASP A 100 11.83 11.28 -26.66
C ASP A 100 11.64 9.75 -26.78
N PRO A 101 12.06 9.13 -27.91
CA PRO A 101 11.97 7.68 -28.07
C PRO A 101 13.01 6.94 -27.22
N VAL A 102 13.89 7.65 -26.50
CA VAL A 102 14.95 7.10 -25.66
C VAL A 102 14.63 7.34 -24.19
N ASP A 103 14.28 6.26 -23.49
CA ASP A 103 14.18 6.21 -22.02
C ASP A 103 15.54 6.57 -21.38
N ARG A 104 15.57 7.65 -20.58
CA ARG A 104 16.77 8.12 -19.85
C ARG A 104 16.78 7.68 -18.40
N GLY A 105 15.88 6.80 -18.00
CA GLY A 105 15.76 6.21 -16.68
C GLY A 105 14.45 6.60 -15.97
N PRO A 106 14.11 5.87 -14.88
CA PRO A 106 12.85 6.06 -14.18
C PRO A 106 12.72 7.47 -13.60
N GLY A 107 11.48 7.96 -13.49
CA GLY A 107 11.15 9.22 -12.85
C GLY A 107 11.52 9.27 -11.36
N SER A 108 11.31 10.41 -10.72
CA SER A 108 11.64 10.64 -9.30
C SER A 108 10.51 11.34 -8.55
N TYR A 109 9.34 10.74 -8.60
CA TYR A 109 8.09 11.27 -8.06
C TYR A 109 7.66 10.55 -6.78
N LEU A 110 7.59 9.21 -6.83
CA LEU A 110 7.20 8.37 -5.68
C LEU A 110 8.32 8.28 -4.63
N ALA A 111 9.52 8.73 -4.96
CA ALA A 111 10.64 8.85 -4.03
C ALA A 111 10.38 9.86 -2.89
N PHE A 112 10.91 9.57 -1.71
CA PHE A 112 10.94 10.48 -0.57
C PHE A 112 12.24 11.27 -0.59
N PRO A 113 12.22 12.62 -0.71
CA PRO A 113 13.43 13.42 -0.67
C PRO A 113 14.08 13.36 0.72
N SER A 114 15.33 13.79 0.86
CA SER A 114 15.95 13.91 2.17
C SER A 114 15.18 14.89 3.08
N LEU A 115 15.23 14.65 4.39
CA LEU A 115 14.54 15.43 5.44
C LEU A 115 13.01 15.53 5.29
N TYR A 116 12.37 14.66 4.50
CA TYR A 116 10.92 14.67 4.24
C TYR A 116 10.03 14.69 5.50
N PHE A 117 10.54 14.21 6.63
CA PHE A 117 9.86 14.11 7.92
C PHE A 117 10.00 15.36 8.80
N GLN A 118 10.76 16.39 8.36
CA GLN A 118 11.00 17.63 9.10
C GLN A 118 10.42 18.81 8.33
N ASN A 119 9.40 19.46 8.89
CA ASN A 119 8.87 20.77 8.43
C ASN A 119 8.41 20.83 6.96
N ARG A 120 8.21 19.68 6.29
CA ARG A 120 7.92 19.62 4.85
C ARG A 120 6.54 19.12 4.49
N THR A 121 5.77 18.61 5.47
CA THR A 121 4.39 18.21 5.20
C THR A 121 3.45 19.39 5.35
N PHE A 122 2.43 19.40 4.52
CA PHE A 122 1.38 20.41 4.52
C PHE A 122 0.08 19.78 4.10
N GLY A 123 -0.97 20.58 4.03
CA GLY A 123 -2.24 20.13 3.52
C GLY A 123 -2.97 21.21 2.75
N LEU A 124 -3.88 20.75 1.90
CA LEU A 124 -4.87 21.59 1.25
C LEU A 124 -6.21 21.41 1.97
N VAL A 125 -6.83 22.52 2.33
CA VAL A 125 -8.23 22.56 2.74
C VAL A 125 -9.03 23.06 1.54
N ILE A 126 -9.86 22.20 0.98
CA ILE A 126 -10.72 22.52 -0.16
C ILE A 126 -12.13 22.79 0.35
N ARG A 127 -12.56 24.04 0.24
CA ARG A 127 -13.92 24.48 0.55
C ARG A 127 -14.72 24.58 -0.75
N ASP A 128 -15.47 23.53 -1.05
CA ASP A 128 -16.28 23.35 -2.25
C ASP A 128 -17.74 23.76 -1.97
N GLU A 129 -18.15 24.89 -2.54
CA GLU A 129 -19.46 25.47 -2.34
C GLU A 129 -20.43 25.13 -3.48
N VAL A 130 -20.00 24.32 -4.45
CA VAL A 130 -20.86 23.90 -5.57
C VAL A 130 -22.05 23.07 -5.08
N PRO A 131 -21.90 22.14 -4.11
CA PRO A 131 -23.05 21.45 -3.51
C PRO A 131 -24.05 22.37 -2.80
N ALA A 132 -23.58 23.54 -2.32
CA ALA A 132 -24.42 24.58 -1.73
C ALA A 132 -25.12 25.47 -2.80
N GLY A 133 -25.04 25.10 -4.09
CA GLY A 133 -25.64 25.85 -5.19
C GLY A 133 -24.84 27.08 -5.62
N ARG A 134 -23.64 27.29 -5.06
CA ARG A 134 -22.71 28.34 -5.50
C ARG A 134 -21.78 27.79 -6.57
N GLN A 135 -20.84 28.61 -7.04
CA GLN A 135 -20.00 28.29 -8.20
C GLN A 135 -18.56 28.63 -7.90
N ARG A 136 -18.09 28.03 -6.80
CA ARG A 136 -16.92 28.50 -6.09
C ARG A 136 -16.25 27.35 -5.34
N ILE A 137 -14.96 27.14 -5.60
CA ILE A 137 -14.11 26.23 -4.81
C ILE A 137 -12.87 26.99 -4.36
N THR A 138 -12.67 27.08 -3.04
CA THR A 138 -11.51 27.78 -2.45
C THR A 138 -10.52 26.78 -1.88
N ALA A 139 -9.25 26.94 -2.24
CA ALA A 139 -8.16 26.16 -1.68
C ALA A 139 -7.36 27.00 -0.67
N TYR A 140 -7.13 26.42 0.50
CA TYR A 140 -6.27 26.97 1.54
C TYR A 140 -5.09 26.03 1.78
N LEU A 141 -3.95 26.59 2.14
CA LEU A 141 -2.78 25.82 2.54
C LEU A 141 -2.55 25.93 4.05
N ARG A 142 -2.37 24.76 4.67
CA ARG A 142 -1.98 24.61 6.07
C ARG A 142 -0.63 23.91 6.13
N SER A 143 0.39 24.57 6.66
CA SER A 143 1.63 23.89 7.05
C SER A 143 1.40 23.06 8.33
N ASN A 144 1.96 21.85 8.41
CA ASN A 144 1.96 21.09 9.67
C ASN A 144 3.00 21.63 10.66
N ALA A 145 4.15 22.06 10.16
CA ALA A 145 5.25 22.58 10.96
C ALA A 145 6.15 23.49 10.13
N GLY A 146 6.72 24.51 10.76
CA GLY A 146 7.55 25.51 10.07
C GLY A 146 6.73 26.44 9.16
N ILE A 147 7.44 27.39 8.54
CA ILE A 147 6.86 28.38 7.62
C ILE A 147 7.20 27.96 6.20
N MET A 148 6.18 27.85 5.36
CA MET A 148 6.33 27.66 3.92
C MET A 148 6.26 29.02 3.21
N VAL A 149 7.15 29.23 2.25
CA VAL A 149 7.28 30.47 1.47
C VAL A 149 7.06 30.19 -0.01
N ASP A 150 6.84 31.24 -0.80
CA ASP A 150 6.72 31.21 -2.26
C ASP A 150 5.80 30.09 -2.79
N THR A 151 4.75 29.81 -2.01
CA THR A 151 3.85 28.69 -2.26
C THR A 151 2.97 28.95 -3.48
N ALA A 152 2.68 27.89 -4.25
CA ALA A 152 1.74 27.96 -5.36
C ALA A 152 0.70 26.83 -5.27
N PHE A 153 -0.48 27.12 -5.81
CA PHE A 153 -1.56 26.17 -6.01
C PHE A 153 -1.85 26.10 -7.51
N ASN A 154 -1.86 24.86 -8.02
CA ASN A 154 -2.22 24.60 -9.40
C ASN A 154 -3.47 23.75 -9.46
N ALA A 155 -4.35 24.07 -10.40
CA ALA A 155 -5.50 23.25 -10.72
C ALA A 155 -5.66 23.14 -12.24
N PHE A 156 -6.16 22.00 -12.71
CA PHE A 156 -6.38 21.70 -14.12
C PHE A 156 -7.74 21.02 -14.30
N ARG A 157 -8.55 21.52 -15.23
CA ARG A 157 -9.87 20.98 -15.60
C ARG A 157 -9.93 20.88 -17.11
N ARG A 158 -10.22 19.69 -17.62
CA ARG A 158 -10.48 19.49 -19.05
C ARG A 158 -11.95 19.76 -19.34
N VAL A 159 -12.23 20.72 -20.21
CA VAL A 159 -13.60 21.10 -20.62
C VAL A 159 -13.96 20.56 -22.01
N ASP A 160 -12.97 20.44 -22.91
CA ASP A 160 -13.15 19.87 -24.25
C ASP A 160 -12.28 18.61 -24.43
N PRO A 161 -12.87 17.41 -24.57
CA PRO A 161 -12.12 16.16 -24.79
C PRO A 161 -11.43 16.10 -26.16
N GLY A 162 -11.81 16.94 -27.12
CA GLY A 162 -11.19 17.03 -28.46
C GLY A 162 -9.95 17.92 -28.52
N VAL A 163 -9.67 18.71 -27.48
CA VAL A 163 -8.48 19.57 -27.39
C VAL A 163 -7.39 18.82 -26.62
N GLY A 164 -6.24 18.59 -27.27
CA GLY A 164 -5.15 17.80 -26.72
C GLY A 164 -4.27 18.51 -25.67
N GLU A 165 -4.58 19.73 -25.30
CA GLU A 165 -3.99 20.46 -24.17
C GLU A 165 -4.98 20.37 -22.99
N TYR A 166 -4.54 20.58 -21.75
CA TYR A 166 -5.52 20.89 -20.70
C TYR A 166 -6.24 22.15 -21.15
N GLY A 167 -7.53 22.08 -21.46
CA GLY A 167 -8.28 23.23 -21.96
C GLY A 167 -8.22 24.45 -21.01
N TRP A 168 -7.72 24.26 -19.78
CA TRP A 168 -7.58 25.29 -18.76
C TRP A 168 -6.55 24.92 -17.64
N GLN A 169 -5.81 25.92 -17.10
CA GLN A 169 -4.83 25.83 -15.99
C GLN A 169 -4.93 27.05 -15.03
N LEU A 170 -4.94 26.82 -13.71
CA LEU A 170 -4.73 27.85 -12.67
C LEU A 170 -3.31 27.65 -12.19
N ASN A 171 -2.55 28.74 -12.17
CA ASN A 171 -1.30 28.80 -11.44
C ASN A 171 -1.32 30.10 -10.65
N THR A 172 -1.45 30.00 -9.33
CA THR A 172 -1.55 31.16 -8.46
C THR A 172 -0.77 30.93 -7.17
N GLY A 173 -0.17 31.99 -6.64
CA GLY A 173 0.44 31.93 -5.31
C GLY A 173 -0.61 31.84 -4.20
N LEU A 174 -0.21 31.41 -3.01
CA LEU A 174 -1.04 31.57 -1.83
C LEU A 174 -0.55 32.75 -0.97
N SER A 175 -1.49 33.48 -0.39
CA SER A 175 -1.20 34.65 0.44
C SER A 175 -1.84 34.50 1.82
N ASN A 176 -1.10 34.90 2.84
CA ASN A 176 -1.58 35.02 4.21
C ASN A 176 -2.61 36.16 4.27
N PRO A 177 -3.85 35.89 4.73
CA PRO A 177 -4.92 36.89 4.74
C PRO A 177 -4.70 38.02 5.77
N ILE A 178 -3.81 37.83 6.74
CA ILE A 178 -3.53 38.80 7.82
C ILE A 178 -2.60 39.90 7.32
N ASP A 179 -1.51 39.54 6.64
CA ASP A 179 -0.43 40.47 6.25
C ASP A 179 -0.16 40.55 4.73
N GLY A 180 -0.83 39.72 3.93
CA GLY A 180 -0.68 39.66 2.47
C GLY A 180 0.60 38.97 1.99
N SER A 181 1.46 38.49 2.89
CA SER A 181 2.71 37.81 2.54
C SER A 181 2.47 36.41 1.98
N GLN A 182 3.43 35.84 1.25
CA GLN A 182 3.39 34.44 0.82
C GLN A 182 3.98 33.49 1.88
N ARG A 183 3.84 33.82 3.16
CA ARG A 183 4.39 33.07 4.28
C ARG A 183 3.26 32.32 4.99
N CYS A 184 3.23 31.01 4.80
CA CYS A 184 2.18 30.11 5.27
C CYS A 184 2.67 29.32 6.47
N GLY A 185 2.21 29.72 7.65
CA GLY A 185 2.52 29.07 8.93
C GLY A 185 1.50 27.99 9.32
N PRO A 186 1.76 27.30 10.44
CA PRO A 186 0.80 26.37 11.02
C PRO A 186 -0.34 27.14 11.70
N THR A 187 -1.57 26.83 11.33
CA THR A 187 -2.79 27.27 12.02
C THR A 187 -3.91 26.26 11.76
N GLU A 188 -4.88 26.17 12.67
CA GLU A 188 -6.08 25.35 12.50
C GLU A 188 -7.29 26.17 12.04
N LYS A 189 -7.19 27.51 12.12
CA LYS A 189 -8.29 28.42 11.76
C LYS A 189 -8.21 28.78 10.30
N ILE A 190 -9.27 28.47 9.56
CA ILE A 190 -9.32 28.65 8.09
C ILE A 190 -9.15 30.12 7.69
N GLU A 191 -9.62 31.06 8.52
CA GLU A 191 -9.48 32.51 8.31
C GLU A 191 -8.05 33.04 8.48
N GLU A 192 -7.16 32.26 9.10
CA GLU A 192 -5.74 32.57 9.24
C GLU A 192 -4.87 31.79 8.22
N MET A 193 -5.44 30.80 7.52
CA MET A 193 -4.71 29.99 6.55
C MET A 193 -4.41 30.79 5.27
N CYS A 194 -3.25 30.51 4.68
CA CYS A 194 -2.93 31.01 3.35
C CYS A 194 -3.99 30.58 2.33
N VAL A 195 -4.46 31.51 1.50
CA VAL A 195 -5.52 31.28 0.51
C VAL A 195 -4.99 31.49 -0.90
N ALA A 196 -5.41 30.63 -1.83
CA ALA A 196 -5.04 30.75 -3.24
C ALA A 196 -5.51 32.09 -3.85
N GLY A 197 -4.59 32.77 -4.54
CA GLY A 197 -4.74 34.06 -5.22
C GLY A 197 -5.27 35.23 -4.38
N GLY A 198 -4.72 35.41 -3.17
CA GLY A 198 -4.83 36.68 -2.42
C GLY A 198 -6.24 37.06 -1.98
N GLY A 199 -7.09 36.08 -1.66
CA GLY A 199 -8.49 36.30 -1.28
C GLY A 199 -9.44 36.56 -2.46
N ARG A 200 -8.93 36.60 -3.70
CA ARG A 200 -9.71 36.72 -4.95
C ARG A 200 -9.50 35.55 -5.91
N GLY A 201 -8.55 34.65 -5.64
CA GLY A 201 -8.14 33.52 -6.49
C GLY A 201 -8.88 32.23 -6.22
N THR A 202 -10.20 32.31 -6.24
CA THR A 202 -11.06 31.15 -6.12
C THR A 202 -11.24 30.48 -7.49
N ILE A 203 -11.45 29.17 -7.51
CA ILE A 203 -11.92 28.47 -8.71
C ILE A 203 -13.36 28.96 -8.95
N LEU A 204 -13.61 29.68 -10.06
CA LEU A 204 -14.89 30.36 -10.38
C LEU A 204 -15.40 29.99 -11.79
N ASP A 205 -16.69 30.27 -12.04
CA ASP A 205 -17.45 30.03 -13.29
C ASP A 205 -16.82 30.51 -14.62
N TYR A 206 -15.86 31.45 -14.58
CA TYR A 206 -15.30 32.10 -15.78
C TYR A 206 -13.87 31.66 -16.13
N TRP A 207 -13.46 30.46 -15.72
CA TRP A 207 -12.14 29.88 -16.00
C TRP A 207 -11.85 29.70 -17.51
N ARG A 208 -10.91 30.49 -18.09
CA ARG A 208 -10.35 30.33 -19.47
C ARG A 208 -8.87 30.73 -19.57
N TYR A 209 -8.16 30.15 -20.55
CA TYR A 209 -6.72 30.29 -20.83
C TYR A 209 -6.29 31.68 -21.35
N GLY A 210 -4.97 31.94 -21.34
CA GLY A 210 -4.29 33.24 -21.45
C GLY A 210 -4.22 33.94 -22.82
N ASP A 211 -5.13 33.63 -23.76
CA ASP A 211 -5.37 34.50 -24.92
C ASP A 211 -6.57 35.40 -24.63
N GLU A 212 -6.41 36.27 -23.63
CA GLU A 212 -7.45 37.20 -23.16
C GLU A 212 -8.09 37.95 -24.34
N GLN A 213 -7.34 38.30 -25.38
CA GLN A 213 -7.85 39.13 -26.49
C GLN A 213 -8.75 38.40 -27.51
N LYS A 214 -8.66 37.07 -27.64
CA LYS A 214 -9.37 36.34 -28.71
C LYS A 214 -10.81 35.96 -28.35
N TYR A 215 -11.17 36.01 -27.06
CA TYR A 215 -12.47 35.51 -26.57
C TYR A 215 -13.15 36.40 -25.51
N ILE A 216 -12.78 37.69 -25.42
CA ILE A 216 -13.47 38.68 -24.57
C ILE A 216 -14.97 38.70 -24.89
N GLY A 217 -15.80 38.48 -23.87
CA GLY A 217 -17.26 38.67 -23.95
C GLY A 217 -18.10 37.42 -24.21
N ASN A 218 -17.52 36.21 -24.23
CA ASN A 218 -18.26 34.99 -24.55
C ASN A 218 -18.41 34.05 -23.35
N THR A 219 -19.21 34.43 -22.34
CA THR A 219 -19.62 33.57 -21.23
C THR A 219 -20.52 32.45 -21.77
N ARG A 220 -19.98 31.24 -21.97
CA ARG A 220 -20.81 30.12 -22.41
C ARG A 220 -21.39 29.38 -21.18
N PRO A 221 -22.70 29.12 -21.13
CA PRO A 221 -23.36 28.44 -20.00
C PRO A 221 -22.84 27.03 -19.68
N ASP A 222 -22.18 26.36 -20.62
CA ASP A 222 -21.60 25.02 -20.52
C ASP A 222 -20.28 24.95 -19.71
N ASN A 223 -19.69 26.10 -19.35
CA ASN A 223 -18.41 26.15 -18.62
C ASN A 223 -18.54 26.18 -17.08
N ARG A 224 -19.75 26.29 -16.54
CA ARG A 224 -19.98 26.42 -15.09
C ARG A 224 -19.47 25.21 -14.32
N LEU A 225 -19.12 25.40 -13.04
CA LEU A 225 -18.77 24.28 -12.17
C LEU A 225 -20.02 23.45 -11.84
N GLN A 226 -19.86 22.15 -11.91
CA GLN A 226 -20.92 21.19 -11.66
C GLN A 226 -20.42 20.11 -10.72
N ILE A 227 -21.32 19.61 -9.86
CA ILE A 227 -21.06 18.39 -9.09
C ILE A 227 -20.66 17.29 -10.07
N GLY A 228 -19.55 16.60 -9.79
CA GLY A 228 -18.97 15.59 -10.66
C GLY A 228 -17.87 16.10 -11.60
N ASP A 229 -17.62 17.42 -11.67
CA ASP A 229 -16.47 17.95 -12.38
C ASP A 229 -15.17 17.36 -11.82
N LYS A 230 -14.25 17.02 -12.72
CA LYS A 230 -12.93 16.45 -12.42
C LYS A 230 -11.90 17.57 -12.47
N ILE A 231 -11.19 17.78 -11.37
CA ILE A 231 -10.16 18.81 -11.25
C ILE A 231 -8.90 18.16 -10.69
N GLU A 232 -7.83 18.15 -11.48
CA GLU A 232 -6.50 17.81 -10.96
C GLU A 232 -6.00 18.99 -10.13
N MET A 233 -5.56 18.76 -8.91
CA MET A 233 -5.06 19.77 -7.99
C MET A 233 -3.69 19.37 -7.45
N THR A 234 -2.80 20.35 -7.32
CA THR A 234 -1.48 20.16 -6.69
C THR A 234 -1.02 21.43 -5.98
N GLY A 235 -0.28 21.25 -4.89
CA GLY A 235 0.44 22.32 -4.21
C GLY A 235 1.94 22.28 -4.54
N SER A 236 2.59 23.43 -4.53
CA SER A 236 4.05 23.49 -4.46
C SER A 236 4.46 24.43 -3.34
N THR A 237 5.48 24.03 -2.59
CA THR A 237 5.89 24.73 -1.38
C THR A 237 7.40 24.85 -1.33
N PHE A 238 7.88 26.01 -0.90
CA PHE A 238 9.27 26.24 -0.59
C PHE A 238 9.44 26.41 0.92
N LEU A 239 10.61 26.06 1.43
CA LEU A 239 11.01 26.41 2.78
C LEU A 239 11.73 27.76 2.78
N ASP A 240 11.61 28.47 3.91
CA ASP A 240 12.40 29.68 4.14
C ASP A 240 13.90 29.39 3.97
N HIS A 241 14.61 30.27 3.28
CA HIS A 241 15.95 30.01 2.76
C HIS A 241 16.86 31.23 2.89
N ALA A 242 18.17 30.99 2.96
CA ALA A 242 19.14 32.07 2.91
C ALA A 242 19.11 32.72 1.51
N PRO A 243 19.26 34.06 1.40
CA PRO A 243 19.34 34.73 0.10
C PRO A 243 20.38 34.07 -0.81
N ASP A 244 20.04 33.89 -2.09
CA ASP A 244 20.88 33.28 -3.13
C ASP A 244 21.34 31.83 -2.84
N SER A 245 20.61 31.09 -2.00
CA SER A 245 20.92 29.71 -1.63
C SER A 245 19.75 28.75 -1.83
N ASN A 246 20.06 27.49 -2.14
CA ASN A 246 19.09 26.39 -2.21
C ASN A 246 18.97 25.60 -0.89
N VAL A 247 19.38 26.21 0.23
CA VAL A 247 19.45 25.59 1.56
C VAL A 247 18.42 26.20 2.51
N ALA A 248 17.61 25.34 3.11
CA ALA A 248 16.54 25.74 4.01
C ALA A 248 17.11 26.22 5.34
N LEU A 249 16.64 27.36 5.83
CA LEU A 249 17.09 27.93 7.11
C LEU A 249 16.73 27.05 8.30
N ILE A 250 15.63 26.30 8.21
CA ILE A 250 15.08 25.54 9.34
C ILE A 250 15.84 24.25 9.67
N ASP A 251 16.51 23.65 8.68
CA ASP A 251 17.21 22.35 8.87
C ASP A 251 18.38 22.08 7.92
N GLY A 252 18.74 23.02 7.05
CA GLY A 252 19.87 22.86 6.13
C GLY A 252 19.62 21.90 4.96
N GLY A 253 18.40 21.38 4.78
CA GLY A 253 18.02 20.55 3.64
C GLY A 253 17.72 21.36 2.37
N PRO A 254 17.36 20.68 1.27
CA PRO A 254 16.88 21.37 0.06
C PRO A 254 15.63 22.23 0.36
N ILE A 255 15.48 23.35 -0.36
CA ILE A 255 14.41 24.34 -0.12
C ILE A 255 13.15 24.10 -0.93
N ARG A 256 13.28 23.45 -2.09
CA ARG A 256 12.23 23.34 -3.09
C ARG A 256 11.76 21.91 -3.23
N TYR A 257 10.45 21.73 -3.20
CA TYR A 257 9.82 20.44 -3.48
C TYR A 257 8.55 20.62 -4.29
N TYR A 258 8.25 19.60 -5.08
CA TYR A 258 6.93 19.41 -5.66
C TYR A 258 6.06 18.65 -4.65
N SER A 259 4.80 18.41 -5.00
CA SER A 259 3.94 17.50 -4.24
C SER A 259 3.11 16.65 -5.17
N LEU A 260 2.34 15.73 -4.59
CA LEU A 260 1.51 14.81 -5.35
C LEU A 260 0.38 15.56 -6.09
N GLU A 261 0.21 15.30 -7.38
CA GLU A 261 -0.98 15.65 -8.15
C GLU A 261 -2.12 14.69 -7.79
N GLN A 262 -3.23 15.27 -7.32
CA GLN A 262 -4.40 14.50 -6.89
C GLN A 262 -5.64 14.91 -7.67
N MET A 263 -6.53 13.95 -7.92
CA MET A 263 -7.81 14.19 -8.56
C MET A 263 -8.85 14.55 -7.51
N TYR A 264 -9.46 15.72 -7.67
CA TYR A 264 -10.61 16.18 -6.91
C TYR A 264 -11.88 16.09 -7.77
N VAL A 265 -12.93 15.48 -7.21
CA VAL A 265 -14.25 15.45 -7.83
C VAL A 265 -15.17 16.39 -7.07
N VAL A 266 -15.72 17.39 -7.76
CA VAL A 266 -16.61 18.41 -7.19
C VAL A 266 -17.82 17.74 -6.53
N GLY A 267 -18.06 18.09 -5.26
CA GLY A 267 -19.09 17.50 -4.39
C GLY A 267 -18.74 16.13 -3.81
N LYS A 268 -17.54 15.60 -4.05
CA LYS A 268 -17.08 14.29 -3.52
C LYS A 268 -15.77 14.39 -2.73
N GLY A 269 -14.79 15.17 -3.19
CA GLY A 269 -13.47 15.25 -2.58
C GLY A 269 -12.36 14.59 -3.42
N PHE A 270 -11.21 14.35 -2.79
CA PHE A 270 -10.08 13.68 -3.43
C PHE A 270 -10.33 12.19 -3.63
N VAL A 271 -9.94 11.67 -4.80
CA VAL A 271 -10.15 10.28 -5.19
C VAL A 271 -8.92 9.69 -5.91
N PRO A 272 -8.70 8.37 -5.80
CA PRO A 272 -7.71 7.68 -6.62
C PRO A 272 -8.04 7.79 -8.12
N TRP A 273 -7.02 7.80 -8.97
CA TRP A 273 -7.17 8.12 -10.39
C TRP A 273 -6.23 7.32 -11.30
N TYR A 274 -6.54 7.36 -12.60
CA TYR A 274 -5.71 6.87 -13.69
C TYR A 274 -5.85 7.79 -14.91
N GLY A 275 -4.91 7.71 -15.85
CA GLY A 275 -4.90 8.46 -17.10
C GLY A 275 -5.60 7.70 -18.22
N THR A 276 -6.59 8.35 -18.84
CA THR A 276 -7.40 7.82 -19.94
C THR A 276 -7.03 8.41 -21.29
N ALA A 277 -7.47 7.79 -22.38
CA ALA A 277 -7.20 8.31 -23.72
C ALA A 277 -8.16 9.48 -24.04
N PRO A 278 -7.73 10.48 -24.83
CA PRO A 278 -6.38 10.68 -25.34
C PRO A 278 -5.44 11.34 -24.30
N LYS A 279 -4.13 11.04 -24.39
CA LYS A 279 -3.05 11.74 -23.65
C LYS A 279 -3.13 11.68 -22.11
N LEU A 280 -3.46 10.51 -21.56
CA LEU A 280 -3.53 10.29 -20.10
C LEU A 280 -4.40 11.33 -19.37
N ASP A 281 -5.58 11.64 -19.90
CA ASP A 281 -6.53 12.52 -19.20
C ASP A 281 -6.91 11.93 -17.84
N THR A 282 -6.61 12.66 -16.78
CA THR A 282 -6.77 12.21 -15.39
C THR A 282 -8.24 11.97 -15.12
N THR A 283 -8.59 10.74 -14.74
CA THR A 283 -9.97 10.34 -14.46
C THR A 283 -10.02 9.51 -13.17
N PRO A 284 -11.05 9.70 -12.32
CA PRO A 284 -11.27 8.86 -11.15
C PRO A 284 -11.28 7.38 -11.51
N LEU A 285 -10.61 6.57 -10.71
CA LEU A 285 -10.70 5.12 -10.83
C LEU A 285 -12.11 4.65 -10.44
N PRO A 286 -12.70 3.67 -11.16
CA PRO A 286 -13.96 3.06 -10.77
C PRO A 286 -13.87 2.38 -9.41
N ASP A 287 -14.95 2.41 -8.63
CA ASP A 287 -14.97 1.84 -7.27
C ASP A 287 -14.55 0.35 -7.25
N ALA A 288 -14.83 -0.41 -8.31
CA ALA A 288 -14.46 -1.82 -8.45
C ALA A 288 -12.94 -2.06 -8.43
N THR A 289 -12.13 -1.10 -8.88
CA THR A 289 -10.66 -1.22 -8.92
C THR A 289 -10.00 -0.72 -7.63
N LEU A 290 -10.76 -0.11 -6.72
CA LEU A 290 -10.26 0.41 -5.46
C LEU A 290 -10.11 -0.72 -4.43
N LEU A 291 -8.93 -1.35 -4.40
CA LEU A 291 -8.63 -2.43 -3.44
C LEU A 291 -8.65 -1.97 -1.98
N GLY A 292 -8.33 -0.70 -1.73
CA GLY A 292 -8.36 -0.08 -0.40
C GLY A 292 -9.48 0.94 -0.22
N GLY A 293 -10.51 0.96 -1.08
CA GLY A 293 -11.49 2.04 -1.10
C GLY A 293 -10.81 3.39 -1.44
N LEU A 294 -11.18 4.47 -0.75
CA LEU A 294 -10.53 5.78 -0.95
C LEU A 294 -9.07 5.82 -0.46
N ALA A 295 -8.64 4.83 0.34
CA ALA A 295 -7.25 4.66 0.73
C ALA A 295 -6.40 3.94 -0.35
N SER A 296 -6.97 3.66 -1.53
CA SER A 296 -6.19 3.14 -2.65
C SER A 296 -5.21 4.17 -3.21
N VAL A 297 -4.00 3.74 -3.55
CA VAL A 297 -3.01 4.53 -4.30
C VAL A 297 -3.38 4.52 -5.78
N SER A 298 -3.37 5.68 -6.42
CA SER A 298 -3.58 5.86 -7.85
C SER A 298 -2.61 5.03 -8.70
N TYR A 299 -2.92 4.91 -9.99
CA TYR A 299 -1.99 4.35 -10.96
C TYR A 299 -0.68 5.16 -11.00
N ASN A 300 0.45 4.46 -11.09
CA ASN A 300 1.78 5.05 -11.08
C ASN A 300 2.21 5.51 -12.47
N TYR A 301 2.47 6.79 -12.71
CA TYR A 301 2.93 7.31 -14.00
C TYR A 301 4.40 7.78 -14.01
N SER A 302 5.13 7.54 -12.92
CA SER A 302 6.54 7.95 -12.79
C SER A 302 7.54 6.82 -13.03
N GLU A 303 7.07 5.65 -13.46
CA GLU A 303 7.90 4.46 -13.71
C GLU A 303 8.72 4.00 -12.48
N GLU A 304 8.21 4.30 -11.28
CA GLU A 304 8.73 3.80 -10.01
C GLU A 304 7.83 2.72 -9.37
N PRO A 305 7.41 1.65 -10.08
CA PRO A 305 6.47 0.66 -9.53
C PRO A 305 7.01 -0.05 -8.28
N HIS A 306 8.33 -0.10 -8.09
CA HIS A 306 8.96 -0.61 -6.87
C HIS A 306 8.70 0.22 -5.60
N ARG A 307 8.23 1.47 -5.73
CA ARG A 307 7.92 2.37 -4.59
C ARG A 307 6.44 2.41 -4.22
N VAL A 308 5.59 1.70 -4.96
CA VAL A 308 4.13 1.78 -4.79
C VAL A 308 3.67 1.39 -3.38
N PHE A 309 4.39 0.46 -2.74
CA PHE A 309 4.10 0.02 -1.36
C PHE A 309 4.52 1.00 -0.26
N GLN A 310 5.24 2.08 -0.61
CA GLN A 310 5.72 3.07 0.34
C GLN A 310 4.80 4.30 0.45
N GLN A 311 3.76 4.37 -0.37
CA GLN A 311 2.89 5.54 -0.47
C GLN A 311 1.78 5.50 0.60
N SER A 312 1.36 6.68 1.04
CA SER A 312 0.21 6.82 1.96
C SER A 312 -1.11 6.53 1.25
N ALA A 313 -2.16 6.34 2.04
CA ALA A 313 -3.55 6.41 1.57
C ALA A 313 -3.81 7.73 0.82
N THR A 314 -4.54 7.69 -0.30
CA THR A 314 -4.84 8.89 -1.10
C THR A 314 -5.69 9.90 -0.33
N ASN A 315 -6.58 9.43 0.54
CA ASN A 315 -7.47 10.26 1.36
C ASN A 315 -6.85 10.72 2.71
N ILE A 316 -5.52 10.66 2.86
CA ILE A 316 -4.83 11.00 4.11
C ILE A 316 -5.09 12.45 4.54
N GLY A 317 -5.36 12.65 5.84
CA GLY A 317 -5.53 13.97 6.46
C GLY A 317 -4.22 14.77 6.56
N ILE A 318 -4.34 16.04 6.90
CA ILE A 318 -3.22 16.99 6.94
C ILE A 318 -2.25 16.62 8.06
N ALA A 319 -2.73 16.55 9.30
CA ALA A 319 -1.90 16.20 10.45
C ALA A 319 -1.46 14.73 10.39
N ASN A 320 -2.28 13.84 9.85
CA ASN A 320 -1.97 12.44 9.64
C ASN A 320 -0.84 12.22 8.63
N MET A 321 -0.67 13.09 7.62
CA MET A 321 0.51 13.05 6.76
C MET A 321 1.81 13.29 7.55
N GLN A 322 1.81 14.20 8.53
CA GLN A 322 2.97 14.38 9.42
C GLN A 322 3.23 13.13 10.25
N ARG A 323 2.18 12.53 10.85
CA ARG A 323 2.31 11.27 11.60
C ARG A 323 2.86 10.13 10.74
N PHE A 324 2.40 10.04 9.49
CA PHE A 324 2.85 9.05 8.51
C PHE A 324 4.35 9.17 8.22
N VAL A 325 4.85 10.37 7.90
CA VAL A 325 6.28 10.55 7.59
C VAL A 325 7.19 10.36 8.82
N GLU A 326 6.70 10.70 10.00
CA GLU A 326 7.45 10.50 11.25
C GLU A 326 7.49 9.03 11.68
N GLY A 327 6.41 8.27 11.45
CA GLY A 327 6.41 6.82 11.62
C GLY A 327 7.32 6.11 10.61
N ARG A 328 7.27 6.55 9.34
CA ARG A 328 8.18 6.07 8.29
C ARG A 328 9.64 6.31 8.67
N ARG A 329 9.96 7.46 9.25
CA ARG A 329 11.31 7.79 9.73
C ARG A 329 11.83 6.71 10.69
N LEU A 330 11.03 6.27 11.65
CA LEU A 330 11.43 5.18 12.56
C LEU A 330 11.57 3.84 11.85
N PHE A 331 10.62 3.48 10.97
CA PHE A 331 10.63 2.23 10.20
C PHE A 331 11.93 2.03 9.38
N HIS A 332 12.52 3.14 8.92
CA HIS A 332 13.76 3.17 8.14
C HIS A 332 15.04 3.35 8.97
N THR A 333 14.93 3.63 10.27
CA THR A 333 16.08 3.95 11.16
C THR A 333 16.78 2.67 11.62
N SER A 334 18.12 2.62 11.49
CA SER A 334 18.92 1.59 12.15
C SER A 334 19.02 1.87 13.65
N PHE A 335 18.71 0.87 14.47
CA PHE A 335 18.91 0.93 15.92
C PHE A 335 20.37 0.67 16.34
N LEU A 336 21.25 0.40 15.38
CA LEU A 336 22.70 0.31 15.61
C LEU A 336 23.33 1.70 15.59
N ASP A 337 23.13 2.46 14.52
CA ASP A 337 23.84 3.72 14.27
C ASP A 337 22.92 4.94 14.06
N GLY A 338 21.61 4.78 14.20
CA GLY A 338 20.61 5.84 14.04
C GLY A 338 20.45 6.33 12.59
N ARG A 339 21.13 5.73 11.60
CA ARG A 339 21.05 6.20 10.21
C ARG A 339 19.79 5.73 9.51
N HIS A 340 19.24 6.62 8.70
CA HIS A 340 18.12 6.31 7.80
C HIS A 340 18.59 5.46 6.61
N SER A 341 17.77 4.53 6.13
CA SER A 341 18.18 3.63 5.03
C SER A 341 18.27 4.33 3.67
N GLU A 342 17.58 5.46 3.54
CA GLU A 342 17.58 6.28 2.33
C GLU A 342 18.33 7.58 2.60
N ASN A 343 19.13 8.05 1.63
CA ASN A 343 19.94 9.27 1.74
C ASN A 343 20.73 9.36 3.07
N PRO A 344 21.49 8.32 3.49
CA PRO A 344 22.07 8.22 4.83
C PRO A 344 23.06 9.33 5.19
N ASN A 345 23.63 10.01 4.17
CA ASN A 345 24.55 11.14 4.35
C ASN A 345 23.84 12.50 4.44
N ALA A 346 22.60 12.59 3.98
CA ALA A 346 21.81 13.83 3.98
C ALA A 346 20.73 13.83 5.06
N ASN A 347 20.12 12.68 5.33
CA ASN A 347 19.20 12.53 6.43
C ASN A 347 19.96 12.56 7.77
N PRO A 348 19.52 13.35 8.76
CA PRO A 348 20.17 13.40 10.06
C PRO A 348 20.17 12.03 10.72
N VAL A 349 21.14 11.78 11.62
CA VAL A 349 21.14 10.59 12.49
C VAL A 349 20.05 10.74 13.55
N PHE A 350 19.26 9.69 13.78
CA PHE A 350 18.31 9.65 14.90
C PHE A 350 19.07 9.31 16.18
N ALA A 351 19.65 10.31 16.83
CA ALA A 351 20.58 10.13 17.95
C ALA A 351 20.00 9.27 19.10
N GLN A 352 18.70 9.39 19.36
CA GLN A 352 17.96 8.63 20.37
C GLN A 352 18.01 7.12 20.16
N HIS A 353 18.21 6.65 18.92
CA HIS A 353 18.20 5.22 18.57
C HIS A 353 19.58 4.67 18.22
N VAL A 354 20.66 5.44 18.45
CA VAL A 354 22.02 4.92 18.34
C VAL A 354 22.28 3.91 19.47
N ASN A 355 22.92 2.78 19.15
CA ASN A 355 23.29 1.73 20.09
C ASN A 355 22.12 1.07 20.88
N GLN A 356 20.89 1.20 20.41
CA GLN A 356 19.69 0.61 21.03
C GLN A 356 19.36 -0.81 20.53
N LEU A 357 20.05 -1.29 19.49
CA LEU A 357 19.88 -2.64 18.96
C LEU A 357 20.26 -3.70 20.01
N GLY A 358 19.45 -4.77 20.07
CA GLY A 358 19.67 -5.88 21.00
C GLY A 358 21.04 -6.54 20.83
N THR A 359 21.50 -7.24 21.88
CA THR A 359 22.76 -8.00 21.83
C THR A 359 22.73 -9.08 20.76
N ARG A 360 21.54 -9.64 20.51
CA ARG A 360 21.20 -10.46 19.35
C ARG A 360 20.02 -9.86 18.60
N PHE A 361 19.97 -10.07 17.30
CA PHE A 361 18.96 -9.53 16.39
C PHE A 361 18.96 -10.31 15.06
N ASN A 362 17.99 -10.04 14.19
CA ASN A 362 17.93 -10.51 12.80
C ASN A 362 18.24 -9.37 11.83
N GLN A 363 17.68 -8.18 12.08
CA GLN A 363 17.94 -6.96 11.32
C GLN A 363 18.05 -5.74 12.24
N GLU A 364 18.73 -4.71 11.77
CA GLU A 364 18.91 -3.45 12.52
C GLU A 364 17.75 -2.45 12.35
N ARG A 365 16.84 -2.71 11.41
CA ARG A 365 15.72 -1.84 11.02
C ARG A 365 14.57 -2.66 10.42
N CYS A 366 13.34 -2.16 10.48
CA CYS A 366 12.15 -2.87 9.99
C CYS A 366 12.24 -3.21 8.49
N LEU A 367 12.76 -2.27 7.68
CA LEU A 367 12.93 -2.45 6.24
C LEU A 367 13.88 -3.60 5.87
N GLY A 368 14.76 -4.05 6.78
CA GLY A 368 15.67 -5.18 6.52
C GLY A 368 14.93 -6.50 6.30
N CYS A 369 13.78 -6.67 6.96
CA CYS A 369 12.87 -7.81 6.72
C CYS A 369 11.77 -7.43 5.71
N HIS A 370 11.27 -6.20 5.75
CA HIS A 370 10.19 -5.71 4.89
C HIS A 370 10.74 -4.87 3.73
N SER A 371 11.50 -5.48 2.82
CA SER A 371 12.19 -4.75 1.73
C SER A 371 11.22 -3.90 0.91
N LEU A 372 11.42 -2.57 0.92
CA LEU A 372 10.52 -1.57 0.31
C LEU A 372 9.05 -1.73 0.71
N ASN A 373 8.78 -2.05 1.98
CA ASN A 373 7.45 -2.41 2.52
C ASN A 373 6.84 -3.71 1.96
N GLY A 374 7.59 -4.41 1.12
CA GLY A 374 7.22 -5.72 0.61
C GLY A 374 7.65 -6.85 1.56
N ARG A 375 7.94 -7.98 0.95
CA ARG A 375 8.29 -9.23 1.62
C ARG A 375 9.79 -9.34 1.88
N SER A 376 10.18 -10.31 2.73
CA SER A 376 11.58 -10.70 2.86
C SER A 376 12.19 -11.02 1.49
N PRO A 377 13.45 -10.62 1.24
CA PRO A 377 14.19 -11.11 0.09
C PRO A 377 14.21 -12.63 0.04
N ALA A 378 14.23 -13.19 -1.17
CA ALA A 378 14.42 -14.63 -1.37
C ALA A 378 15.76 -15.07 -0.77
N ALA A 379 15.74 -16.15 0.02
CA ALA A 379 16.95 -16.79 0.52
C ALA A 379 17.33 -17.98 -0.37
N GLU A 380 18.62 -18.12 -0.66
CA GLU A 380 19.18 -19.25 -1.41
C GLU A 380 19.77 -20.32 -0.48
N ILE A 381 20.13 -21.48 -1.05
CA ILE A 381 20.74 -22.58 -0.28
C ILE A 381 22.05 -22.09 0.36
N GLY A 382 22.20 -22.34 1.66
CA GLY A 382 23.35 -21.95 2.46
C GLY A 382 23.28 -20.52 3.00
N GLU A 383 22.35 -19.68 2.53
CA GLU A 383 22.17 -18.33 3.06
C GLU A 383 21.45 -18.35 4.40
N ARG A 384 21.81 -17.38 5.26
CA ARG A 384 21.19 -17.17 6.56
C ARG A 384 19.80 -16.57 6.38
N LEU A 385 18.84 -17.04 7.18
CA LEU A 385 17.44 -16.60 7.14
C LEU A 385 17.18 -15.37 8.01
N ASN A 386 18.15 -14.47 8.20
CA ASN A 386 18.01 -13.32 9.12
C ASN A 386 17.16 -12.18 8.55
N THR A 387 16.57 -12.32 7.37
CA THR A 387 15.49 -11.46 6.86
C THR A 387 14.09 -12.06 7.11
N MET A 388 14.04 -13.26 7.68
CA MET A 388 12.85 -14.01 8.06
C MET A 388 12.84 -14.22 9.57
N ASN A 389 11.67 -14.52 10.13
CA ASN A 389 11.55 -14.87 11.54
C ASN A 389 11.53 -16.41 11.68
N VAL A 390 12.39 -16.95 12.55
CA VAL A 390 12.36 -18.36 12.93
C VAL A 390 11.82 -18.45 14.35
N LEU A 391 10.53 -18.69 14.49
CA LEU A 391 9.89 -18.85 15.79
C LEU A 391 10.21 -20.22 16.37
N THR A 392 10.38 -20.29 17.68
CA THR A 392 10.80 -21.52 18.39
C THR A 392 9.92 -21.80 19.60
N ALA A 393 9.83 -23.07 19.99
CA ALA A 393 9.25 -23.50 21.24
C ALA A 393 9.86 -24.83 21.68
N ALA A 394 9.88 -25.06 22.99
CA ALA A 394 10.19 -26.35 23.57
C ALA A 394 9.02 -27.35 23.36
N VAL A 395 9.27 -28.62 23.65
CA VAL A 395 8.20 -29.63 23.78
C VAL A 395 7.32 -29.24 24.97
N SER A 396 6.01 -29.32 24.79
CA SER A 396 5.05 -29.14 25.87
C SER A 396 4.25 -30.42 26.10
N SER A 397 4.18 -30.85 27.35
CA SER A 397 3.31 -31.96 27.77
C SER A 397 1.85 -31.53 28.01
N THR A 398 1.59 -30.22 28.04
CA THR A 398 0.26 -29.63 28.35
C THR A 398 -0.36 -28.90 27.16
N GLY A 399 0.28 -28.93 25.99
CA GLY A 399 -0.16 -28.20 24.78
C GLY A 399 0.12 -26.69 24.78
N ALA A 400 0.53 -26.11 25.91
CA ALA A 400 0.92 -24.70 26.01
C ALA A 400 2.32 -24.45 25.43
N ARG A 401 2.51 -23.38 24.66
CA ARG A 401 3.82 -23.03 24.09
C ARG A 401 4.80 -22.62 25.20
N THR A 402 5.75 -23.50 25.52
CA THR A 402 6.89 -23.19 26.39
C THR A 402 8.02 -22.61 25.55
N PRO A 403 8.70 -21.53 25.99
CA PRO A 403 9.84 -20.99 25.25
C PRO A 403 10.97 -22.02 25.09
N ASP A 404 11.68 -21.95 23.96
CA ASP A 404 12.86 -22.77 23.73
C ASP A 404 13.98 -22.40 24.72
N PRO A 405 14.70 -23.38 25.32
CA PRO A 405 15.72 -23.08 26.34
C PRO A 405 16.95 -22.33 25.79
N THR A 406 17.20 -22.40 24.49
CA THR A 406 18.34 -21.71 23.83
C THR A 406 17.90 -20.39 23.21
N TYR A 407 16.77 -20.41 22.50
CA TYR A 407 16.34 -19.28 21.66
C TYR A 407 15.16 -18.49 22.22
N GLY A 408 14.50 -18.97 23.27
CA GLY A 408 13.25 -18.37 23.73
C GLY A 408 12.14 -18.51 22.69
N LEU A 409 11.52 -17.39 22.32
CA LEU A 409 10.42 -17.37 21.35
C LEU A 409 10.85 -17.31 19.87
N SER A 410 12.08 -16.90 19.59
CA SER A 410 12.58 -16.75 18.21
C SER A 410 14.10 -16.86 18.14
N VAL A 411 14.63 -17.40 17.04
CA VAL A 411 16.07 -17.34 16.78
C VAL A 411 16.45 -15.94 16.30
N GLN A 412 17.33 -15.29 17.07
CA GLN A 412 18.01 -14.05 16.71
C GLN A 412 19.43 -14.37 16.22
N GLN A 413 19.57 -14.41 14.90
CA GLN A 413 20.67 -15.10 14.21
C GLN A 413 21.97 -14.29 14.15
N LEU A 414 21.91 -12.97 14.29
CA LEU A 414 23.06 -12.07 14.38
C LEU A 414 23.35 -11.71 15.84
N ALA A 415 24.57 -11.26 16.11
CA ALA A 415 25.00 -10.77 17.42
C ALA A 415 25.90 -9.55 17.29
N ARG A 416 25.87 -8.67 18.29
CA ARG A 416 26.77 -7.51 18.38
C ARG A 416 28.20 -7.91 18.75
N ASP A 417 28.34 -8.94 19.58
CA ASP A 417 29.65 -9.51 19.94
C ASP A 417 30.08 -10.51 18.86
N ALA A 418 31.24 -10.27 18.26
CA ALA A 418 31.82 -11.15 17.24
C ALA A 418 32.19 -12.55 17.77
N ASN A 419 32.29 -12.72 19.09
CA ASN A 419 32.57 -14.00 19.74
C ASN A 419 31.30 -14.71 20.25
N ALA A 420 30.12 -14.14 20.04
CA ALA A 420 28.88 -14.77 20.47
C ALA A 420 28.68 -16.11 19.73
N PRO A 421 28.04 -17.11 20.37
CA PRO A 421 27.71 -18.37 19.71
C PRO A 421 26.94 -18.14 18.40
N ASP A 422 27.25 -18.92 17.35
CA ASP A 422 26.55 -18.81 16.07
C ASP A 422 25.18 -19.51 16.14
N TYR A 423 24.12 -18.73 15.93
CA TYR A 423 22.73 -19.19 15.92
C TYR A 423 22.10 -19.12 14.52
N SER A 424 22.93 -19.14 13.48
CA SER A 424 22.45 -19.11 12.09
C SER A 424 21.47 -20.24 11.81
N VAL A 425 20.40 -19.90 11.10
CA VAL A 425 19.51 -20.85 10.45
C VAL A 425 19.63 -20.65 8.94
N THR A 426 19.84 -21.73 8.20
CA THR A 426 20.03 -21.68 6.74
C THR A 426 19.12 -22.68 6.03
N ILE A 427 18.91 -22.47 4.73
CA ILE A 427 18.31 -23.49 3.86
C ILE A 427 19.41 -24.47 3.48
N GLN A 428 19.38 -25.69 3.98
CA GLN A 428 20.36 -26.73 3.66
C GLN A 428 20.12 -27.31 2.27
N SER A 429 18.85 -27.57 1.93
CA SER A 429 18.44 -28.14 0.65
C SER A 429 16.93 -27.96 0.45
N TYR A 430 16.43 -28.36 -0.71
CA TYR A 430 14.99 -28.45 -0.97
C TYR A 430 14.62 -29.90 -1.30
N GLN A 431 13.56 -30.40 -0.66
CA GLN A 431 12.88 -31.61 -1.11
C GLN A 431 11.93 -31.21 -2.23
N THR A 432 12.08 -31.83 -3.41
CA THR A 432 11.23 -31.52 -4.56
C THR A 432 10.21 -32.62 -4.83
N THR A 433 9.05 -32.23 -5.34
CA THR A 433 8.00 -33.14 -5.79
C THR A 433 7.42 -32.60 -7.09
N GLN A 434 7.28 -33.47 -8.08
CA GLN A 434 6.65 -33.10 -9.35
C GLN A 434 5.15 -33.36 -9.29
N ARG A 435 4.37 -32.34 -9.62
CA ARG A 435 2.92 -32.44 -9.77
C ARG A 435 2.57 -32.28 -11.24
N ARG A 436 1.97 -33.31 -11.84
CA ARG A 436 1.52 -33.29 -13.23
C ARG A 436 0.06 -32.88 -13.30
N LEU A 437 -0.23 -31.82 -14.05
CA LEU A 437 -1.58 -31.35 -14.33
C LEU A 437 -2.23 -32.21 -15.43
N PRO A 438 -3.58 -32.22 -15.54
CA PRO A 438 -4.30 -33.02 -16.54
C PRO A 438 -3.90 -32.76 -18.00
N ASP A 439 -3.42 -31.55 -18.32
CA ASP A 439 -2.94 -31.19 -19.65
C ASP A 439 -1.45 -31.54 -19.91
N GLY A 440 -0.81 -32.20 -18.95
CA GLY A 440 0.57 -32.65 -19.02
C GLY A 440 1.61 -31.67 -18.49
N GLU A 441 1.23 -30.43 -18.13
CA GLU A 441 2.13 -29.48 -17.45
C GLU A 441 2.68 -30.09 -16.16
N VAL A 442 3.95 -29.83 -15.86
CA VAL A 442 4.57 -30.28 -14.61
C VAL A 442 4.94 -29.06 -13.78
N VAL A 443 4.35 -28.97 -12.59
CA VAL A 443 4.68 -27.98 -11.57
C VAL A 443 5.61 -28.65 -10.56
N GLU A 444 6.84 -28.14 -10.43
CA GLU A 444 7.77 -28.59 -9.41
C GLU A 444 7.51 -27.84 -8.10
N LEU A 445 7.14 -28.59 -7.07
CA LEU A 445 6.99 -28.12 -5.70
C LEU A 445 8.29 -28.31 -4.95
N ARG A 446 8.72 -27.32 -4.17
CA ARG A 446 9.88 -27.47 -3.26
C ARG A 446 9.54 -27.18 -1.80
N LYS A 447 10.03 -28.01 -0.88
CA LYS A 447 9.92 -27.82 0.57
C LYS A 447 11.31 -27.61 1.16
N PRO A 448 11.57 -26.50 1.86
CA PRO A 448 12.90 -26.23 2.42
C PRO A 448 13.23 -27.21 3.55
N VAL A 449 14.49 -27.65 3.58
CA VAL A 449 15.11 -28.36 4.70
C VAL A 449 16.05 -27.38 5.39
N TYR A 450 15.79 -27.07 6.66
CA TYR A 450 16.55 -26.10 7.41
C TYR A 450 17.70 -26.75 8.20
N ALA A 451 18.81 -26.04 8.31
CA ALA A 451 19.91 -26.38 9.21
C ALA A 451 20.07 -25.30 10.28
N PHE A 452 20.29 -25.74 11.53
CA PHE A 452 20.60 -24.88 12.66
C PHE A 452 22.06 -25.09 13.04
N THR A 453 22.84 -24.02 13.17
CA THR A 453 24.22 -24.12 13.69
C THR A 453 24.22 -24.46 15.19
N GLY A 454 23.25 -23.91 15.95
CA GLY A 454 23.05 -24.24 17.35
C GLY A 454 22.16 -25.47 17.57
N ALA A 455 21.58 -25.60 18.77
CA ALA A 455 20.66 -26.69 19.08
C ALA A 455 19.43 -26.64 18.15
N VAL A 456 18.97 -27.78 17.64
CA VAL A 456 17.72 -27.80 16.86
C VAL A 456 16.54 -27.67 17.84
N PRO A 457 15.66 -26.65 17.68
CA PRO A 457 14.48 -26.50 18.52
C PRO A 457 13.55 -27.71 18.35
N ALA A 458 12.84 -28.08 19.42
CA ALA A 458 11.86 -29.14 19.34
C ALA A 458 10.70 -28.80 18.40
N ASN A 459 10.26 -27.53 18.42
CA ASN A 459 9.24 -26.99 17.54
C ASN A 459 9.73 -25.65 16.98
N TYR A 460 9.54 -25.45 15.68
CA TYR A 460 9.84 -24.20 14.99
C TYR A 460 8.90 -23.90 13.81
N SER A 461 8.90 -22.62 13.42
CA SER A 461 8.15 -22.10 12.27
C SER A 461 8.99 -21.02 11.60
N VAL A 462 9.33 -21.22 10.32
CA VAL A 462 10.06 -20.23 9.51
C VAL A 462 9.04 -19.36 8.79
N ARG A 463 9.14 -18.04 8.97
CA ARG A 463 8.14 -17.08 8.51
C ARG A 463 8.78 -15.93 7.76
N GLN A 464 8.44 -15.84 6.49
CA GLN A 464 8.70 -14.69 5.65
C GLN A 464 7.98 -13.47 6.22
N ALA A 465 8.63 -12.31 6.17
CA ALA A 465 7.94 -11.06 6.43
C ALA A 465 6.89 -10.83 5.32
N PRO A 466 5.62 -10.58 5.66
CA PRO A 466 4.61 -10.19 4.68
C PRO A 466 4.83 -8.73 4.25
N GLN A 467 4.25 -8.34 3.12
CA GLN A 467 4.11 -6.91 2.78
C GLN A 467 3.20 -6.19 3.79
N VAL A 468 3.41 -4.90 4.01
CA VAL A 468 2.76 -4.12 5.09
C VAL A 468 1.70 -3.11 4.61
N ILE A 469 1.33 -3.16 3.33
CA ILE A 469 0.30 -2.28 2.75
C ILE A 469 -1.12 -2.62 3.22
N GLY A 470 -1.96 -1.61 3.43
CA GLY A 470 -3.38 -1.77 3.75
C GLY A 470 -3.68 -2.35 5.14
N MET A 471 -2.69 -2.47 6.01
CA MET A 471 -2.87 -3.14 7.31
C MET A 471 -3.85 -2.38 8.22
N GLY A 472 -3.90 -1.04 8.15
CA GLY A 472 -4.89 -0.25 8.90
C GLY A 472 -6.32 -0.51 8.46
N LEU A 473 -6.55 -0.76 7.16
CA LEU A 473 -7.88 -1.13 6.67
C LEU A 473 -8.32 -2.49 7.23
N LEU A 474 -7.40 -3.44 7.39
CA LEU A 474 -7.69 -4.73 8.03
C LEU A 474 -7.91 -4.58 9.54
N GLU A 475 -7.15 -3.70 10.20
CA GLU A 475 -7.36 -3.36 11.62
C GLU A 475 -8.73 -2.72 11.86
N ALA A 476 -9.22 -1.93 10.90
CA ALA A 476 -10.49 -1.25 10.96
C ALA A 476 -11.71 -2.14 10.67
N ILE A 477 -11.55 -3.43 10.36
CA ILE A 477 -12.68 -4.36 10.22
C ILE A 477 -13.22 -4.71 11.60
N ASP A 478 -14.52 -4.46 11.82
CA ASP A 478 -15.21 -4.83 13.05
C ASP A 478 -15.13 -6.35 13.27
N GLU A 479 -14.92 -6.78 14.52
CA GLU A 479 -14.78 -8.20 14.85
C GLU A 479 -15.99 -9.00 14.39
N THR A 480 -17.20 -8.46 14.52
CA THR A 480 -18.44 -9.11 14.09
C THR A 480 -18.45 -9.42 12.60
N THR A 481 -17.80 -8.60 11.77
CA THR A 481 -17.70 -8.82 10.33
C THR A 481 -16.82 -10.03 10.01
N ILE A 482 -15.68 -10.18 10.71
CA ILE A 482 -14.80 -11.35 10.55
C ILE A 482 -15.45 -12.61 11.11
N LEU A 483 -16.06 -12.52 12.30
CA LEU A 483 -16.71 -13.66 12.95
C LEU A 483 -17.92 -14.18 12.18
N ALA A 484 -18.60 -13.34 11.40
CA ALA A 484 -19.69 -13.75 10.52
C ALA A 484 -19.21 -14.56 9.29
N LEU A 485 -17.91 -14.50 8.96
CA LEU A 485 -17.31 -15.32 7.89
C LEU A 485 -16.84 -16.69 8.40
N ALA A 486 -16.84 -16.92 9.71
CA ALA A 486 -16.38 -18.19 10.28
C ALA A 486 -17.42 -19.28 10.10
N ASP A 487 -16.95 -20.47 9.70
CA ASP A 487 -17.79 -21.67 9.47
C ASP A 487 -17.08 -22.94 9.99
N PRO A 488 -16.80 -23.05 11.30
CA PRO A 488 -16.06 -24.17 11.88
C PRO A 488 -16.68 -25.55 11.59
N ASP A 489 -18.00 -25.58 11.39
CA ASP A 489 -18.78 -26.81 11.21
C ASP A 489 -19.05 -27.15 9.74
N ASP A 490 -18.52 -26.37 8.78
CA ASP A 490 -18.76 -26.56 7.33
C ASP A 490 -20.27 -26.61 7.02
N SER A 491 -21.00 -25.63 7.54
CA SER A 491 -22.46 -25.57 7.51
C SER A 491 -23.00 -25.44 6.09
N ASN A 492 -22.20 -24.88 5.17
CA ASN A 492 -22.54 -24.73 3.76
C ASN A 492 -22.13 -25.95 2.91
N GLY A 493 -21.35 -26.90 3.46
CA GLY A 493 -20.90 -28.12 2.80
C GLY A 493 -19.91 -27.91 1.65
N ASP A 494 -19.19 -26.78 1.62
CA ASP A 494 -18.17 -26.49 0.61
C ASP A 494 -16.78 -27.07 0.95
N GLY A 495 -16.61 -27.60 2.16
CA GLY A 495 -15.38 -28.22 2.66
C GLY A 495 -14.41 -27.24 3.31
N VAL A 496 -14.76 -25.96 3.45
CA VAL A 496 -13.96 -24.90 4.06
C VAL A 496 -14.47 -24.60 5.47
N ARG A 497 -13.56 -24.53 6.44
CA ARG A 497 -13.87 -24.45 7.88
C ARG A 497 -13.14 -23.30 8.56
N GLY A 498 -13.31 -22.10 8.05
CA GLY A 498 -12.64 -20.92 8.58
C GLY A 498 -12.90 -20.73 10.08
N VAL A 499 -11.84 -20.68 10.88
CA VAL A 499 -11.92 -20.45 12.34
C VAL A 499 -11.15 -19.20 12.77
N PRO A 500 -11.66 -18.42 13.74
CA PRO A 500 -10.91 -17.29 14.27
C PRO A 500 -9.72 -17.75 15.13
N ASN A 501 -8.75 -16.86 15.32
CA ASN A 501 -7.77 -16.97 16.41
C ASN A 501 -7.91 -15.75 17.32
N PHE A 502 -7.40 -15.85 18.54
CA PHE A 502 -7.45 -14.78 19.52
C PHE A 502 -6.08 -14.51 20.13
N SER A 503 -5.87 -13.26 20.52
CA SER A 503 -4.62 -12.78 21.11
C SER A 503 -4.89 -12.03 22.40
N VAL A 504 -4.01 -12.17 23.38
CA VAL A 504 -4.03 -11.35 24.58
C VAL A 504 -3.10 -10.16 24.36
N ASP A 505 -3.62 -8.95 24.50
CA ASP A 505 -2.84 -7.72 24.45
C ASP A 505 -1.88 -7.68 25.65
N PRO A 506 -0.56 -7.63 25.43
CA PRO A 506 0.43 -7.57 26.51
C PRO A 506 0.33 -6.31 27.39
N GLU A 507 -0.20 -5.19 26.86
CA GLU A 507 -0.31 -3.93 27.61
C GLU A 507 -1.54 -3.90 28.52
N THR A 508 -2.67 -4.41 28.03
CA THR A 508 -3.96 -4.30 28.75
C THR A 508 -4.41 -5.62 29.40
N GLY A 509 -3.86 -6.75 28.97
CA GLY A 509 -4.31 -8.09 29.37
C GLY A 509 -5.65 -8.50 28.76
N LEU A 510 -6.24 -7.68 27.89
CA LEU A 510 -7.52 -7.95 27.25
C LEU A 510 -7.35 -8.93 26.08
N ARG A 511 -8.35 -9.77 25.87
CA ARG A 511 -8.39 -10.73 24.76
C ARG A 511 -9.06 -10.07 23.56
N HIS A 512 -8.37 -10.02 22.42
CA HIS A 512 -8.86 -9.46 21.17
C HIS A 512 -8.89 -10.51 20.06
N LEU A 513 -9.74 -10.30 19.06
CA LEU A 513 -9.72 -11.09 17.83
C LEU A 513 -8.38 -10.88 17.11
N GLY A 514 -7.77 -11.98 16.72
CA GLY A 514 -6.52 -12.04 16.00
C GLY A 514 -6.66 -11.61 14.53
N ARG A 515 -5.72 -10.80 14.04
CA ARG A 515 -5.72 -10.25 12.67
C ARG A 515 -4.35 -10.35 11.99
N PHE A 516 -3.27 -10.16 12.75
CA PHE A 516 -1.93 -10.00 12.19
C PHE A 516 -1.01 -11.19 12.41
N GLY A 517 0.03 -11.27 11.59
CA GLY A 517 0.91 -12.44 11.46
C GLY A 517 0.30 -13.55 10.60
N TRP A 518 1.06 -14.63 10.42
CA TRP A 518 0.68 -15.78 9.59
C TRP A 518 -0.39 -16.68 10.21
N LYS A 519 -0.54 -16.63 11.54
CA LYS A 519 -1.53 -17.39 12.30
C LYS A 519 -2.51 -16.50 13.07
N ALA A 520 -2.71 -15.26 12.63
CA ALA A 520 -3.61 -14.30 13.29
C ALA A 520 -3.30 -14.09 14.79
N GLY A 521 -2.06 -14.26 15.25
CA GLY A 521 -1.74 -14.28 16.70
C GLY A 521 -1.69 -12.91 17.39
N LYS A 522 -2.02 -11.81 16.68
CA LYS A 522 -1.93 -10.43 17.19
C LYS A 522 -3.19 -9.66 16.82
N GLY A 523 -3.75 -8.92 17.77
CA GLY A 523 -5.00 -8.18 17.60
C GLY A 523 -4.83 -6.82 16.92
N SER A 524 -3.72 -6.12 17.19
CA SER A 524 -3.45 -4.77 16.70
C SER A 524 -2.10 -4.64 16.00
N LEU A 525 -1.95 -3.60 15.17
CA LEU A 525 -0.69 -3.20 14.56
C LEU A 525 0.33 -2.75 15.60
N ARG A 526 -0.13 -2.11 16.68
CA ARG A 526 0.72 -1.72 17.81
C ARG A 526 1.34 -2.95 18.48
N GLN A 527 0.54 -3.98 18.74
CA GLN A 527 1.04 -5.26 19.26
C GLN A 527 2.00 -5.93 18.27
N GLN A 528 1.64 -5.98 16.98
CA GLN A 528 2.48 -6.57 15.93
C GLN A 528 3.85 -5.88 15.83
N ALA A 529 3.89 -4.55 15.83
CA ALA A 529 5.13 -3.77 15.78
C ALA A 529 5.96 -3.97 17.05
N GLY A 530 5.33 -3.93 18.24
CA GLY A 530 5.98 -4.20 19.51
C GLY A 530 6.61 -5.60 19.58
N THR A 531 5.90 -6.62 19.10
CA THR A 531 6.43 -8.00 19.00
C THR A 531 7.61 -8.07 18.04
N ALA A 532 7.54 -7.42 16.87
CA ALA A 532 8.62 -7.43 15.89
C ALA A 532 9.90 -6.75 16.41
N PHE A 533 9.77 -5.59 17.09
CA PHE A 533 10.91 -4.94 17.73
C PHE A 533 11.63 -5.88 18.70
N LEU A 534 10.89 -6.60 19.53
CA LEU A 534 11.47 -7.53 20.49
C LEU A 534 12.07 -8.77 19.80
N LEU A 535 11.28 -9.48 19.00
CA LEU A 535 11.65 -10.80 18.46
C LEU A 535 12.66 -10.71 17.32
N ASP A 536 12.61 -9.66 16.51
CA ASP A 536 13.47 -9.51 15.32
C ASP A 536 14.65 -8.58 15.55
N MET A 537 14.52 -7.57 16.42
CA MET A 537 15.57 -6.54 16.60
C MET A 537 16.16 -6.53 18.02
N GLY A 538 15.55 -7.23 18.98
CA GLY A 538 15.95 -7.18 20.39
C GLY A 538 15.77 -5.79 21.01
N VAL A 539 14.88 -4.97 20.47
CA VAL A 539 14.58 -3.60 20.90
C VAL A 539 13.33 -3.60 21.78
N THR A 540 13.39 -2.90 22.91
CA THR A 540 12.26 -2.83 23.85
C THR A 540 11.27 -1.72 23.48
N THR A 541 10.00 -1.94 23.81
CA THR A 541 8.88 -1.02 23.56
C THR A 541 7.96 -0.97 24.77
N PRO A 542 6.94 -0.08 24.82
CA PRO A 542 5.95 -0.12 25.90
C PRO A 542 5.17 -1.45 25.98
N VAL A 543 5.03 -2.15 24.85
CA VAL A 543 4.41 -3.49 24.76
C VAL A 543 5.29 -4.54 25.44
N TYR A 544 6.61 -4.46 25.26
CA TYR A 544 7.58 -5.37 25.88
C TYR A 544 8.80 -4.60 26.41
N LYS A 545 8.78 -4.31 27.71
CA LYS A 545 9.72 -3.41 28.39
C LYS A 545 11.06 -4.04 28.75
N ALA A 546 11.23 -5.35 28.57
CA ALA A 546 12.46 -6.05 28.87
C ALA A 546 12.78 -7.14 27.85
N PHE A 547 14.07 -7.34 27.57
CA PHE A 547 14.55 -8.43 26.71
C PHE A 547 14.19 -9.82 27.26
N ALA A 548 14.06 -9.97 28.58
CA ALA A 548 13.61 -11.21 29.22
C ALA A 548 12.25 -11.70 28.70
N CYS A 549 11.40 -10.81 28.14
CA CYS A 549 10.15 -11.19 27.49
C CYS A 549 10.37 -12.03 26.21
N GLN A 550 11.49 -11.86 25.50
CA GLN A 550 11.83 -12.66 24.33
C GLN A 550 12.20 -14.09 24.74
N LEU A 551 12.91 -14.23 25.87
CA LEU A 551 13.34 -15.50 26.40
C LEU A 551 12.18 -16.25 27.08
N ASN A 552 11.42 -15.55 27.92
CA ASN A 552 10.27 -16.12 28.62
C ASN A 552 9.26 -15.03 29.03
N PRO A 553 8.14 -14.85 28.29
CA PRO A 553 7.08 -13.90 28.63
C PRO A 553 6.44 -14.15 30.00
N ALA A 554 6.47 -15.39 30.49
CA ALA A 554 5.86 -15.75 31.77
C ALA A 554 6.75 -15.42 32.98
N SER A 555 8.03 -15.08 32.75
CA SER A 555 9.00 -14.80 33.80
C SER A 555 8.66 -13.55 34.61
N THR A 556 9.09 -13.53 35.87
CA THR A 556 8.99 -12.37 36.75
C THR A 556 9.69 -11.15 36.15
N ASP A 557 10.85 -11.34 35.53
CA ASP A 557 11.64 -10.27 34.91
C ASP A 557 10.90 -9.61 33.75
N CYS A 558 10.14 -10.38 32.96
CA CYS A 558 9.28 -9.81 31.92
C CYS A 558 8.06 -9.09 32.52
N LYS A 559 7.31 -9.77 33.41
CA LYS A 559 6.04 -9.25 33.95
C LYS A 559 6.21 -8.00 34.82
N ASN A 560 7.31 -7.91 35.56
CA ASN A 560 7.58 -6.81 36.48
C ASN A 560 8.53 -5.75 35.87
N ALA A 561 8.81 -5.81 34.57
CA ALA A 561 9.68 -4.85 33.91
C ALA A 561 9.06 -3.43 33.95
N THR A 562 9.72 -2.51 34.65
CA THR A 562 9.32 -1.10 34.74
C THR A 562 10.33 -0.15 34.07
N ALA A 563 11.40 -0.68 33.48
CA ALA A 563 12.41 0.12 32.80
C ALA A 563 11.79 0.90 31.63
N ALA A 564 12.34 2.08 31.35
CA ALA A 564 12.01 2.82 30.14
C ALA A 564 12.42 2.01 28.91
N SER A 565 11.53 1.90 27.94
CA SER A 565 11.80 1.21 26.69
C SER A 565 12.65 2.04 25.74
N SER A 566 13.41 1.37 24.87
CA SER A 566 14.24 1.99 23.83
C SER A 566 13.41 2.81 22.84
N VAL A 567 12.20 2.35 22.54
CA VAL A 567 11.20 3.09 21.75
C VAL A 567 10.15 3.64 22.72
N SER A 568 9.82 4.92 22.62
CA SER A 568 8.77 5.57 23.42
C SER A 568 7.37 5.22 22.93
N ALA A 569 6.34 5.50 23.76
CA ALA A 569 4.95 5.29 23.36
C ALA A 569 4.56 6.12 22.13
N ALA A 570 4.97 7.38 22.08
CA ALA A 570 4.68 8.27 20.95
C ALA A 570 5.36 7.82 19.65
N GLU A 571 6.58 7.28 19.73
CA GLU A 571 7.28 6.70 18.58
C GLU A 571 6.61 5.43 18.07
N LEU A 572 6.17 4.55 18.98
CA LEU A 572 5.41 3.36 18.61
C LEU A 572 4.03 3.71 18.03
N ASP A 573 3.36 4.75 18.52
CA ASP A 573 2.12 5.25 17.95
C ASP A 573 2.35 5.83 16.56
N ARG A 574 3.41 6.61 16.34
CA ARG A 574 3.77 7.13 15.01
C ARG A 574 4.07 5.99 14.03
N LEU A 575 4.82 4.97 14.45
CA LEU A 575 5.04 3.79 13.63
C LEU A 575 3.74 3.05 13.31
N SER A 576 2.85 2.91 14.30
CA SER A 576 1.53 2.29 14.10
C SER A 576 0.70 3.09 13.09
N ASN A 577 0.68 4.42 13.21
CA ASN A 577 0.02 5.31 12.26
C ASN A 577 0.61 5.17 10.85
N TYR A 578 1.93 5.05 10.71
CA TYR A 578 2.56 4.78 9.41
C TYR A 578 2.02 3.49 8.80
N LEU A 579 2.04 2.38 9.54
CA LEU A 579 1.53 1.09 9.07
C LEU A 579 0.01 1.13 8.76
N GLN A 580 -0.76 1.88 9.56
CA GLN A 580 -2.20 2.05 9.38
C GLN A 580 -2.54 2.86 8.12
N LEU A 581 -1.76 3.91 7.83
CA LEU A 581 -2.00 4.86 6.75
C LEU A 581 -1.26 4.51 5.45
N LEU A 582 -0.57 3.37 5.37
CA LEU A 582 -0.04 2.86 4.10
C LEU A 582 -1.18 2.49 3.15
N GLY A 583 -1.17 3.11 1.98
CA GLY A 583 -2.19 2.90 0.95
C GLY A 583 -2.06 1.52 0.29
N VAL A 584 -3.13 1.14 -0.41
CA VAL A 584 -3.18 -0.11 -1.19
C VAL A 584 -3.15 0.25 -2.68
N PRO A 585 -2.24 -0.29 -3.51
CA PRO A 585 -2.30 -0.06 -4.95
C PRO A 585 -3.71 -0.37 -5.49
N ALA A 586 -4.26 0.49 -6.33
CA ALA A 586 -5.48 0.14 -7.06
C ALA A 586 -5.21 -1.05 -7.98
N GLN A 587 -6.24 -1.86 -8.23
CA GLN A 587 -6.15 -2.99 -9.14
C GLN A 587 -5.82 -2.50 -10.55
N ARG A 588 -4.76 -3.03 -11.14
CA ARG A 588 -4.29 -2.73 -12.49
C ARG A 588 -5.09 -3.51 -13.53
N SER A 589 -6.38 -3.21 -13.65
CA SER A 589 -7.35 -3.89 -14.52
C SER A 589 -7.82 -3.04 -15.71
N LEU A 590 -7.46 -1.76 -15.73
CA LEU A 590 -7.80 -0.80 -16.78
C LEU A 590 -6.56 -0.39 -17.57
N ARG A 591 -6.68 -0.24 -18.88
CA ARG A 591 -5.64 0.25 -19.76
C ARG A 591 -5.51 1.77 -19.65
N SER A 592 -4.29 2.24 -19.42
CA SER A 592 -3.98 3.68 -19.45
C SER A 592 -3.95 4.22 -20.89
N GLY A 593 -4.37 5.47 -21.05
CA GLY A 593 -4.51 6.16 -22.34
C GLY A 593 -3.22 6.68 -22.99
N TYR A 594 -2.17 5.86 -23.06
CA TYR A 594 -0.95 6.17 -23.80
C TYR A 594 -1.25 6.29 -25.30
N THR A 595 -0.64 7.27 -25.97
CA THR A 595 -0.83 7.50 -27.42
C THR A 595 -0.07 6.45 -28.23
N ASP A 596 -0.60 6.08 -29.41
CA ASP A 596 0.08 5.16 -30.32
C ASP A 596 1.52 5.63 -30.62
N GLY A 597 2.46 4.68 -30.58
CA GLY A 597 3.89 4.97 -30.76
C GLY A 597 4.65 5.42 -29.51
N THR A 598 3.98 5.63 -28.37
CA THR A 598 4.67 5.84 -27.08
C THR A 598 4.95 4.52 -26.35
N VAL A 599 6.03 4.48 -25.59
CA VAL A 599 6.34 3.33 -24.73
C VAL A 599 5.35 3.34 -23.57
N THR A 600 4.50 2.32 -23.52
CA THR A 600 3.61 2.09 -22.36
C THR A 600 4.41 1.33 -21.30
N PRO A 601 4.55 1.84 -20.07
CA PRO A 601 5.25 1.12 -19.01
C PRO A 601 4.60 -0.23 -18.74
N PRO A 602 5.36 -1.29 -18.44
CA PRO A 602 4.82 -2.64 -18.23
C PRO A 602 3.69 -2.70 -17.20
N GLU A 603 3.68 -1.84 -16.18
CA GLU A 603 2.61 -1.81 -15.18
C GLU A 603 1.25 -1.36 -15.72
N HIS A 604 1.21 -0.67 -16.86
CA HIS A 604 0.00 -0.19 -17.55
C HIS A 604 -0.41 -1.04 -18.74
N GLN A 605 0.40 -2.03 -19.12
CA GLN A 605 0.08 -2.99 -20.17
C GLN A 605 -0.85 -4.06 -19.60
N VAL A 606 -2.16 -3.83 -19.71
CA VAL A 606 -3.21 -4.70 -19.15
C VAL A 606 -4.13 -5.21 -20.24
N ASP A 607 -4.46 -6.50 -20.19
CA ASP A 607 -5.53 -7.12 -20.97
C ASP A 607 -6.80 -7.20 -20.09
N GLU A 608 -7.68 -6.20 -20.23
CA GLU A 608 -8.87 -6.04 -19.39
C GLU A 608 -9.80 -7.26 -19.47
N ALA A 609 -9.96 -7.84 -20.66
CA ALA A 609 -10.83 -9.00 -20.87
C ALA A 609 -10.26 -10.26 -20.20
N LYS A 610 -8.94 -10.47 -20.29
CA LYS A 610 -8.27 -11.58 -19.62
C LYS A 610 -8.32 -11.46 -18.09
N VAL A 611 -8.16 -10.25 -17.56
CA VAL A 611 -8.29 -9.97 -16.11
C VAL A 611 -9.72 -10.24 -15.63
N ALA A 612 -10.73 -9.74 -16.34
CA ALA A 612 -12.14 -9.99 -16.00
C ALA A 612 -12.48 -11.49 -16.03
N ARG A 613 -12.05 -12.21 -17.08
CA ARG A 613 -12.19 -13.66 -17.19
C ARG A 613 -11.50 -14.39 -16.02
N GLY A 614 -10.30 -13.94 -15.65
CA GLY A 614 -9.55 -14.49 -14.52
C GLY A 614 -10.27 -14.35 -13.18
N GLN A 615 -10.91 -13.19 -12.96
CA GLN A 615 -11.71 -12.95 -11.75
C GLN A 615 -12.92 -13.89 -11.66
N GLU A 616 -13.64 -14.09 -12.77
CA GLU A 616 -14.76 -15.04 -12.82
C GLU A 616 -14.30 -16.47 -12.54
N LEU A 617 -13.20 -16.89 -13.16
CA LEU A 617 -12.63 -18.22 -12.97
C LEU A 617 -12.08 -18.43 -11.55
N PHE A 618 -11.54 -17.39 -10.92
CA PHE A 618 -11.11 -17.43 -9.52
C PHE A 618 -12.28 -17.77 -8.59
N ALA A 619 -13.45 -17.17 -8.82
CA ALA A 619 -14.68 -17.49 -8.10
C ALA A 619 -15.20 -18.90 -8.46
N GLN A 620 -15.18 -19.30 -9.74
CA GLN A 620 -15.60 -20.64 -10.18
C GLN A 620 -14.70 -21.76 -9.62
N ALA A 621 -13.41 -21.49 -9.43
CA ALA A 621 -12.49 -22.38 -8.74
C ALA A 621 -12.76 -22.45 -7.22
N GLN A 622 -13.68 -21.64 -6.69
CA GLN A 622 -13.96 -21.46 -5.26
C GLN A 622 -12.72 -21.00 -4.47
N CYS A 623 -11.83 -20.21 -5.09
CA CYS A 623 -10.75 -19.55 -4.35
C CYS A 623 -11.30 -18.51 -3.37
N SER A 624 -12.44 -17.90 -3.72
CA SER A 624 -13.14 -16.89 -2.92
C SER A 624 -13.80 -17.43 -1.65
N ALA A 625 -13.82 -18.76 -1.42
CA ALA A 625 -14.32 -19.35 -0.19
C ALA A 625 -13.48 -18.92 1.04
N CYS A 626 -12.16 -18.79 0.87
CA CYS A 626 -11.26 -18.20 1.87
C CYS A 626 -10.84 -16.76 1.47
N HIS A 627 -10.53 -16.55 0.18
CA HIS A 627 -10.11 -15.25 -0.33
C HIS A 627 -11.30 -14.33 -0.64
N VAL A 628 -12.06 -13.98 0.41
CA VAL A 628 -13.28 -13.16 0.32
C VAL A 628 -12.98 -11.82 -0.36
N ALA A 629 -13.63 -11.60 -1.51
CA ALA A 629 -13.26 -10.55 -2.44
C ALA A 629 -13.50 -9.14 -1.89
N GLN A 630 -14.57 -8.92 -1.12
CA GLN A 630 -14.98 -7.60 -0.65
C GLN A 630 -15.37 -7.62 0.82
N ILE A 631 -14.87 -6.67 1.60
CA ILE A 631 -15.21 -6.48 3.01
C ILE A 631 -15.46 -4.99 3.26
N ARG A 632 -16.32 -4.67 4.23
CA ARG A 632 -16.53 -3.29 4.69
C ARG A 632 -15.84 -3.06 6.04
N THR A 633 -15.06 -1.99 6.14
CA THR A 633 -14.46 -1.57 7.41
C THR A 633 -15.50 -0.92 8.32
N GLY A 634 -15.27 -1.01 9.62
CA GLY A 634 -16.13 -0.49 10.67
C GLY A 634 -16.09 1.03 10.82
N GLY A 635 -16.93 1.53 11.72
CA GLY A 635 -17.12 2.97 11.98
C GLY A 635 -16.32 3.52 13.16
N ASN A 636 -15.52 2.70 13.86
CA ASN A 636 -14.95 3.04 15.17
C ASN A 636 -13.43 3.28 15.16
N HIS A 637 -12.72 3.04 14.06
CA HIS A 637 -11.27 3.22 14.01
C HIS A 637 -10.84 4.69 14.29
N PRO A 638 -9.81 5.01 15.09
CA PRO A 638 -9.44 6.40 15.42
C PRO A 638 -9.06 7.28 14.21
N LEU A 639 -8.54 6.68 13.14
CA LEU A 639 -8.27 7.35 11.86
C LEU A 639 -9.52 7.36 10.97
N ALA A 640 -9.97 8.53 10.53
CA ALA A 640 -11.15 8.69 9.70
C ALA A 640 -10.98 8.09 8.30
N GLU A 641 -9.75 8.09 7.80
CA GLU A 641 -9.34 7.54 6.50
C GLU A 641 -9.76 6.09 6.30
N LEU A 642 -9.81 5.34 7.41
CA LEU A 642 -10.01 3.90 7.44
C LEU A 642 -11.44 3.50 7.78
N ARG A 643 -12.29 4.44 8.19
CA ARG A 643 -13.69 4.16 8.54
C ARG A 643 -14.54 3.94 7.30
N ASN A 644 -15.50 3.02 7.39
CA ASN A 644 -16.60 2.89 6.43
C ASN A 644 -16.15 2.72 4.97
N GLN A 645 -14.99 2.10 4.74
CA GLN A 645 -14.44 1.82 3.42
C GLN A 645 -14.99 0.48 2.90
N THR A 646 -15.36 0.43 1.63
CA THR A 646 -15.54 -0.84 0.93
C THR A 646 -14.21 -1.22 0.31
N ILE A 647 -13.57 -2.26 0.84
CA ILE A 647 -12.23 -2.71 0.46
C ILE A 647 -12.30 -4.07 -0.23
N ARG A 648 -11.27 -4.40 -1.00
CA ARG A 648 -11.13 -5.68 -1.70
C ARG A 648 -9.81 -6.37 -1.38
N PRO A 649 -9.67 -6.90 -0.15
CA PRO A 649 -8.40 -7.46 0.30
C PRO A 649 -8.20 -8.91 -0.16
N TYR A 650 -9.26 -9.61 -0.60
CA TYR A 650 -9.24 -11.04 -0.95
C TYR A 650 -8.74 -11.90 0.21
N THR A 651 -9.40 -11.78 1.36
CA THR A 651 -9.12 -12.55 2.58
C THR A 651 -10.31 -12.43 3.53
N ASP A 652 -10.60 -13.48 4.27
CA ASP A 652 -11.52 -13.51 5.42
C ASP A 652 -10.82 -13.25 6.77
N LEU A 653 -9.49 -13.21 6.80
CA LEU A 653 -8.64 -13.14 8.00
C LEU A 653 -8.76 -14.34 8.95
N LEU A 654 -9.40 -15.42 8.53
CA LEU A 654 -9.59 -16.63 9.33
C LEU A 654 -8.46 -17.63 9.11
N LEU A 655 -8.37 -18.59 10.02
CA LEU A 655 -7.46 -19.73 9.91
C LEU A 655 -8.12 -20.88 9.14
N HIS A 656 -7.35 -21.50 8.25
CA HIS A 656 -7.76 -22.68 7.50
C HIS A 656 -6.71 -23.78 7.57
N ASP A 657 -7.17 -25.04 7.57
CA ASP A 657 -6.30 -26.19 7.43
C ASP A 657 -5.75 -26.28 6.00
N MET A 658 -4.45 -26.02 5.84
CA MET A 658 -3.75 -26.12 4.55
C MET A 658 -3.14 -27.50 4.29
N GLY A 659 -3.41 -28.48 5.16
CA GLY A 659 -2.93 -29.85 5.09
C GLY A 659 -1.53 -30.07 5.67
N SER A 660 -1.15 -31.34 5.84
CA SER A 660 0.11 -31.78 6.45
C SER A 660 1.36 -31.26 5.74
N GLU A 661 1.29 -31.07 4.43
CA GLU A 661 2.40 -30.59 3.60
C GLU A 661 2.74 -29.12 3.86
N MET A 662 1.76 -28.34 4.33
CA MET A 662 1.88 -26.95 4.75
C MET A 662 2.00 -26.78 6.26
N ALA A 663 1.95 -27.86 7.04
CA ALA A 663 2.11 -27.80 8.48
C ALA A 663 3.55 -27.42 8.86
N ASP A 664 3.68 -26.49 9.82
CA ASP A 664 4.91 -26.32 10.58
C ASP A 664 4.92 -27.28 11.79
N THR A 665 5.67 -26.97 12.85
CA THR A 665 5.65 -27.74 14.11
C THR A 665 5.17 -26.89 15.28
N LEU A 666 4.70 -25.65 15.03
CA LEU A 666 4.47 -24.65 16.06
C LEU A 666 2.99 -24.32 16.21
N THR A 667 2.45 -24.56 17.40
CA THR A 667 1.13 -24.05 17.80
C THR A 667 1.25 -22.59 18.29
N GLU A 668 0.35 -21.70 17.83
CA GLU A 668 0.29 -20.29 18.25
C GLU A 668 -1.13 -19.90 18.68
N GLY A 669 -1.33 -19.82 20.00
CA GLY A 669 -2.67 -19.64 20.56
C GLY A 669 -3.53 -20.87 20.23
N GLU A 670 -4.66 -20.64 19.56
CA GLU A 670 -5.58 -21.70 19.13
C GLU A 670 -5.20 -22.26 17.74
N ALA A 671 -4.18 -21.69 17.08
CA ALA A 671 -3.74 -22.12 15.75
C ALA A 671 -2.82 -23.35 15.82
N ALA A 672 -3.33 -24.50 15.38
CA ALA A 672 -2.56 -25.73 15.18
C ALA A 672 -1.47 -25.57 14.09
N PRO A 673 -0.52 -26.52 13.97
CA PRO A 673 0.61 -26.40 13.04
C PRO A 673 0.23 -26.24 11.56
N ASN A 674 -0.87 -26.84 11.12
CA ASN A 674 -1.43 -26.81 9.77
C ASN A 674 -2.40 -25.65 9.50
N LEU A 675 -2.79 -24.90 10.54
CA LEU A 675 -3.69 -23.77 10.41
C LEU A 675 -2.94 -22.49 10.03
N TRP A 676 -3.38 -21.85 8.96
CA TRP A 676 -2.81 -20.60 8.45
C TRP A 676 -3.88 -19.57 8.18
N ARG A 677 -3.57 -18.31 8.48
CA ARG A 677 -4.45 -17.19 8.15
C ARG A 677 -4.44 -16.96 6.65
N THR A 678 -5.61 -16.83 6.03
CA THR A 678 -5.74 -16.37 4.64
C THR A 678 -5.07 -15.01 4.48
N GLN A 679 -4.00 -14.91 3.69
CA GLN A 679 -3.32 -13.63 3.46
C GLN A 679 -4.11 -12.77 2.45
N PRO A 680 -4.17 -11.44 2.62
CA PRO A 680 -4.72 -10.56 1.61
C PRO A 680 -3.91 -10.66 0.31
N LEU A 681 -4.59 -10.61 -0.84
CA LEU A 681 -3.97 -10.76 -2.17
C LEU A 681 -3.67 -9.43 -2.87
N TRP A 682 -4.07 -8.29 -2.30
CA TRP A 682 -3.72 -6.98 -2.87
C TRP A 682 -2.21 -6.78 -3.00
N GLY A 683 -1.74 -6.08 -4.02
CA GLY A 683 -0.33 -5.82 -4.32
C GLY A 683 0.48 -7.03 -4.84
N LEU A 684 -0.10 -8.21 -5.01
CA LEU A 684 0.64 -9.39 -5.51
C LEU A 684 1.37 -9.10 -6.83
N GLY A 685 0.72 -8.40 -7.76
CA GLY A 685 1.29 -8.04 -9.05
C GLY A 685 2.48 -7.09 -8.98
N SER A 686 2.55 -6.29 -7.93
CA SER A 686 3.60 -5.29 -7.71
C SER A 686 4.89 -5.88 -7.12
N LEU A 687 4.83 -7.06 -6.49
CA LEU A 687 5.98 -7.67 -5.80
C LEU A 687 7.19 -7.87 -6.72
N LYS A 688 6.97 -8.20 -7.99
CA LYS A 688 8.06 -8.39 -8.97
C LYS A 688 8.92 -7.13 -9.19
N TYR A 689 8.38 -5.95 -8.89
CA TYR A 689 9.11 -4.68 -8.93
C TYR A 689 9.66 -4.33 -7.53
N VAL A 690 8.82 -4.46 -6.50
CA VAL A 690 9.17 -4.10 -5.11
C VAL A 690 10.32 -4.95 -4.59
N GLN A 691 10.30 -6.27 -4.81
CA GLN A 691 11.35 -7.18 -4.32
C GLN A 691 12.64 -7.01 -5.12
N LYS A 692 12.55 -6.62 -6.38
CA LYS A 692 13.71 -6.27 -7.21
C LYS A 692 14.33 -4.95 -6.80
N GLY A 693 13.50 -3.99 -6.38
CA GLY A 693 13.92 -2.64 -6.02
C GLY A 693 14.22 -1.73 -7.22
N THR A 694 13.72 -2.06 -8.41
CA THR A 694 13.87 -1.24 -9.62
C THR A 694 12.56 -1.12 -10.41
N GLY A 695 12.52 -0.25 -11.42
CA GLY A 695 11.38 -0.16 -12.34
C GLY A 695 11.18 -1.42 -13.21
N GLN A 696 12.15 -2.34 -13.26
CA GLN A 696 12.03 -3.57 -14.04
C GLN A 696 11.44 -4.71 -13.20
N ALA A 697 10.51 -5.45 -13.79
CA ALA A 697 9.94 -6.64 -13.19
C ALA A 697 10.97 -7.79 -13.15
N ASP A 698 11.08 -8.46 -12.00
CA ASP A 698 11.81 -9.72 -11.84
C ASP A 698 10.94 -10.72 -11.06
N PRO A 699 10.15 -11.58 -11.74
CA PRO A 699 9.35 -12.59 -11.08
C PRO A 699 10.15 -13.57 -10.21
N GLN A 700 11.44 -13.76 -10.49
CA GLN A 700 12.31 -14.66 -9.73
C GLN A 700 12.74 -14.07 -8.38
N SER A 701 12.57 -12.76 -8.18
CA SER A 701 12.82 -12.09 -6.89
C SER A 701 11.73 -12.35 -5.85
N VAL A 702 10.57 -12.88 -6.26
CA VAL A 702 9.40 -13.05 -5.40
C VAL A 702 9.34 -14.46 -4.83
N ARG A 703 8.89 -14.57 -3.58
CA ARG A 703 8.57 -15.83 -2.89
C ARG A 703 7.19 -15.75 -2.25
N TYR A 704 6.47 -16.86 -2.31
CA TYR A 704 5.09 -17.00 -1.82
C TYR A 704 4.99 -18.04 -0.70
N LEU A 705 3.86 -17.99 0.02
CA LEU A 705 3.55 -18.78 1.21
C LEU A 705 4.36 -18.34 2.44
N HIS A 706 4.05 -18.95 3.59
CA HIS A 706 4.54 -18.48 4.89
C HIS A 706 6.06 -18.55 5.03
N ASP A 707 6.71 -19.50 4.37
CA ASP A 707 8.15 -19.77 4.44
C ASP A 707 8.90 -19.44 3.14
N GLY A 708 8.22 -18.79 2.18
CA GLY A 708 8.80 -18.42 0.89
C GLY A 708 9.14 -19.60 -0.02
N ARG A 709 8.58 -20.80 0.22
CA ARG A 709 8.94 -21.98 -0.58
C ARG A 709 8.54 -21.86 -2.05
N ALA A 710 7.40 -21.25 -2.37
CA ALA A 710 6.89 -21.19 -3.72
C ALA A 710 7.52 -20.05 -4.53
N ARG A 711 7.96 -20.36 -5.76
CA ARG A 711 8.61 -19.41 -6.69
C ARG A 711 7.61 -18.70 -7.59
N THR A 712 6.47 -19.32 -7.86
CA THR A 712 5.44 -18.81 -8.77
C THR A 712 4.07 -18.90 -8.12
N LEU A 713 3.10 -18.15 -8.65
CA LEU A 713 1.70 -18.25 -8.24
C LEU A 713 1.13 -19.66 -8.51
N THR A 714 1.47 -20.27 -9.65
CA THR A 714 1.08 -21.66 -9.95
C THR A 714 1.64 -22.65 -8.93
N GLU A 715 2.91 -22.50 -8.53
CA GLU A 715 3.50 -23.32 -7.48
C GLU A 715 2.79 -23.10 -6.13
N ALA A 716 2.49 -21.84 -5.79
CA ALA A 716 1.78 -21.50 -4.57
C ALA A 716 0.36 -22.13 -4.55
N ILE A 717 -0.39 -22.05 -5.66
CA ILE A 717 -1.70 -22.70 -5.80
C ILE A 717 -1.58 -24.21 -5.65
N ALA A 718 -0.56 -24.84 -6.24
CA ALA A 718 -0.35 -26.28 -6.14
C ALA A 718 -0.03 -26.79 -4.72
N TRP A 719 0.52 -25.92 -3.85
CA TRP A 719 0.71 -26.19 -2.42
C TRP A 719 -0.58 -26.15 -1.59
N HIS A 720 -1.69 -25.62 -2.11
CA HIS A 720 -2.96 -25.56 -1.37
C HIS A 720 -3.51 -26.99 -1.14
N GLY A 721 -3.38 -27.47 0.09
CA GLY A 721 -3.93 -28.73 0.58
C GLY A 721 -5.08 -28.50 1.55
N GLY A 722 -5.41 -29.53 2.35
CA GLY A 722 -6.48 -29.46 3.35
C GLY A 722 -7.81 -28.96 2.78
N GLU A 723 -8.38 -27.94 3.40
CA GLU A 723 -9.64 -27.29 2.98
C GLU A 723 -9.55 -26.72 1.55
N ALA A 724 -8.37 -26.23 1.15
CA ALA A 724 -8.17 -25.64 -0.18
C ALA A 724 -7.88 -26.66 -1.29
N ALA A 725 -7.83 -27.97 -0.97
CA ALA A 725 -7.51 -29.02 -1.94
C ALA A 725 -8.51 -29.09 -3.10
N GLY A 726 -9.80 -28.82 -2.83
CA GLY A 726 -10.86 -28.78 -3.85
C GLY A 726 -10.66 -27.61 -4.83
N SER A 727 -10.33 -26.43 -4.32
CA SER A 727 -10.12 -25.23 -5.14
C SER A 727 -8.86 -25.36 -5.99
N ARG A 728 -7.78 -25.93 -5.43
CA ARG A 728 -6.61 -26.33 -6.20
C ARG A 728 -6.98 -27.30 -7.34
N ALA A 729 -7.72 -28.37 -7.04
CA ALA A 729 -8.08 -29.37 -8.05
C ALA A 729 -8.90 -28.77 -9.20
N ARG A 730 -9.82 -27.83 -8.91
CA ARG A 730 -10.56 -27.07 -9.92
C ARG A 730 -9.64 -26.23 -10.80
N PHE A 731 -8.70 -25.49 -10.21
CA PHE A 731 -7.70 -24.73 -10.97
C PHE A 731 -6.86 -25.66 -11.87
N GLU A 732 -6.36 -26.76 -11.32
CA GLU A 732 -5.54 -27.74 -12.06
C GLU A 732 -6.31 -28.33 -13.25
N ALA A 733 -7.62 -28.56 -13.11
CA ALA A 733 -8.48 -29.10 -14.16
C ALA A 733 -8.87 -28.10 -15.27
N MET A 734 -8.67 -26.79 -15.06
CA MET A 734 -8.96 -25.77 -16.08
C MET A 734 -7.99 -25.87 -17.26
N ALA A 735 -8.43 -25.43 -18.43
CA ALA A 735 -7.54 -25.28 -19.58
C ALA A 735 -6.42 -24.26 -19.28
N ARG A 736 -5.24 -24.42 -19.91
CA ARG A 736 -4.10 -23.50 -19.71
C ARG A 736 -4.50 -22.03 -19.83
N ALA A 737 -5.27 -21.67 -20.86
CA ALA A 737 -5.69 -20.29 -21.08
C ALA A 737 -6.54 -19.72 -19.92
N ASP A 738 -7.39 -20.54 -19.31
CA ASP A 738 -8.19 -20.16 -18.13
C ASP A 738 -7.31 -20.04 -16.88
N ARG A 739 -6.34 -20.95 -16.69
CA ARG A 739 -5.34 -20.82 -15.61
C ARG A 739 -4.54 -19.53 -15.77
N ASP A 740 -4.06 -19.23 -16.98
CA ASP A 740 -3.33 -18.00 -17.30
C ASP A 740 -4.20 -16.74 -17.10
N ALA A 741 -5.52 -16.83 -17.29
CA ALA A 741 -6.44 -15.74 -16.99
C ALA A 741 -6.53 -15.49 -15.48
N ILE A 742 -6.65 -16.54 -14.65
CA ILE A 742 -6.57 -16.42 -13.18
C ILE A 742 -5.24 -15.77 -12.76
N LEU A 743 -4.11 -16.19 -13.35
CA LEU A 743 -2.82 -15.60 -13.06
C LEU A 743 -2.77 -14.11 -13.44
N ALA A 744 -3.30 -13.73 -14.60
CA ALA A 744 -3.40 -12.32 -15.01
C ALA A 744 -4.27 -11.50 -14.04
N PHE A 745 -5.37 -12.07 -13.54
CA PHE A 745 -6.18 -11.45 -12.50
C PHE A 745 -5.38 -11.27 -11.20
N LEU A 746 -4.71 -12.30 -10.68
CA LEU A 746 -3.88 -12.20 -9.48
C LEU A 746 -2.74 -11.19 -9.64
N GLU A 747 -2.14 -11.11 -10.83
CA GLU A 747 -1.12 -10.11 -11.15
C GLU A 747 -1.68 -8.70 -11.34
N SER A 748 -3.00 -8.53 -11.52
CA SER A 748 -3.63 -7.22 -11.53
C SER A 748 -3.84 -6.66 -10.12
N LEU A 749 -3.83 -7.50 -9.09
CA LEU A 749 -4.06 -7.14 -7.68
C LEU A 749 -2.89 -6.40 -7.05
#